data_AF-A0A4P9ZEF2-F1
#
_entry.id   AF-A0A4P9ZEF2-F1
#
_cell.length_a   1.000
_cell.length_b   1.000
_cell.length_c   1.000
_cell.angle_alpha   90.00
_cell.angle_beta   90.00
_cell.angle_gamma   90.00
#
_symmetry.space_group_name_H-M   'P 1'
#
loop_
_entity.id
_entity.type
_entity.pdbx_description
1 polymer ?
#
loop_
_entity_poly.entity_id
_entity_poly.type
_entity_poly.pdbx_seq_one_letter_code
_entity_poly.pdbx_strand_id
1 'polypeptide(L)'
;MNIPALADAAKDVDPDLRYMALEDFHKSLTSACVPAKDAAAFVPVLMLLLHDSVADVQNQAVRAFAPLVRHIDDNQTLAVVTRLYDEADATCDGARFSTSVPMLALRAVLQTAPTRFSRLLCRTTMDMLLARVLAPQPMTLAQLEVLVDALTFFEPVLVLEEVCSVRDALVECAFLESGLLSKRAVGAVGMLLKHLAPACSSQPALQRLFYDAFFGQLATRLHTRPNPASTRATFALALTVLAHIDATRVTLLSDASADLLVALVAKNLGLDRLNIADNVDDLDVDLLAQENALRDDVMRALRVLVPCLASAGALSRHMPAIGAVLDAFVAYNPLAAQDASDASDDDVDFSDEDILQDELEGLAAPLRALALAVLRSVLACAGVLPTELGTDLTRHIINAIAEENASVSGEAVAVVVDAIGAVCDKDASDASGAAAMFARTYVPLLEMQIFDGLLTADGVALFARLEVLIETLVWKAPEYLSAGFADTLTRRIMSLSVSLKSHPDVLGLYEALFATYSLDQMGGAEHMLRDLADAVRGLHAYGSAMAKYLHVCGVFFGKKPVSLQQESWANTLFFSILADSVNSPQHSVDVRQQLLCSLTDLLVQLPVTSANQELAQRTLAASLNYEATVGCTVECLTRICEHKVRLFVAMDLSGLIIEKLGSYHSCGDRTLIGHSLTLMQTIFARTVYRGDPAATQALGQRLAALLRTCSDPHIVDKALVTLGYIVELQPGDGASGEAALDAIARVVACMTDDARTAPLEFLAAKLVAQHAWPAEELYCRALALLDRTRFAAAKVLCVFATRCEISAEICRMEAAAGGTSSANTTEMRRNTASAVDDAVFAVHFMGCVALCGYSDASYDTFFALLDSNNEHVAMAAARALGISVFAHFDKHWPALLRQFEQMSAAADAKTSLLLVSLQCVLKHRPDDAHAAELALAWDTLVGCLAGRTRDFAHADVPMLKLVGEVLYAVTSLRLARDWPHALLLCLDSRAARLGNGHLAYAMIVVAKLMLSEPRSACDARIVKHVVRYLPTPNLDLKQAVISTALSAVYSQPTALASLADLVILPLVFDELSAKAEFRKVIPMGPYKYVVDEGLEVRKLSYELINAIVSVSDSLSQPPALPINRVRVIEVLLAKGLPDRENDIVNLAAANLVQLIQRNPVSLEQIRDLSEFIQALTNALNRTLRNKATTQEAESHGDTLRAVIKLSKVVNGALVSTGALTREWSTYYNDLKVRHQLLFHATY
;
A
#
# COMPACT_ATOMS: atom_id res chain seq x y z
N MET A 1 35.76 40.01 7.10
CA MET A 1 36.37 39.78 8.43
C MET A 1 37.84 39.44 8.21
N ASN A 2 38.78 39.97 9.01
CA ASN A 2 40.22 39.74 8.83
C ASN A 2 40.69 38.59 9.74
N ILE A 3 40.72 37.36 9.21
CA ILE A 3 41.06 36.13 9.97
C ILE A 3 42.45 36.18 10.61
N PRO A 4 43.50 36.73 9.97
CA PRO A 4 44.79 36.99 10.63
C PRO A 4 44.67 37.82 11.92
N ALA A 5 43.82 38.86 11.94
CA ALA A 5 43.63 39.67 13.13
C ALA A 5 42.92 38.91 14.26
N LEU A 6 41.98 38.01 13.91
CA LEU A 6 41.36 37.10 14.87
C LEU A 6 42.39 36.09 15.43
N ALA A 7 43.33 35.63 14.61
CA ALA A 7 44.37 34.69 15.03
C ALA A 7 45.35 35.29 16.04
N ASP A 8 45.63 36.60 15.91
CA ASP A 8 46.44 37.33 16.88
C ASP A 8 45.65 37.60 18.17
N ALA A 9 44.39 38.02 18.08
CA ALA A 9 43.51 38.21 19.23
C ALA A 9 43.25 36.91 20.00
N ALA A 10 43.20 35.77 19.31
CA ALA A 10 43.07 34.46 19.92
C ALA A 10 44.31 34.01 20.72
N LYS A 11 45.42 34.75 20.66
CA LYS A 11 46.65 34.51 21.45
C LYS A 11 46.86 35.57 22.53
N ASP A 12 45.88 36.42 22.77
CA ASP A 12 45.98 37.49 23.76
C ASP A 12 46.11 36.91 25.19
N VAL A 13 46.67 37.69 26.11
CA VAL A 13 46.78 37.32 27.52
C VAL A 13 45.40 37.29 28.18
N ASP A 14 44.47 38.14 27.72
CA ASP A 14 43.10 38.22 28.21
C ASP A 14 42.22 37.06 27.70
N PRO A 15 41.69 36.19 28.58
CA PRO A 15 40.85 35.06 28.17
C PRO A 15 39.53 35.47 27.50
N ASP A 16 38.95 36.63 27.83
CA ASP A 16 37.71 37.10 27.22
C ASP A 16 37.94 37.49 25.76
N LEU A 17 39.09 38.11 25.46
CA LEU A 17 39.51 38.41 24.09
C LEU A 17 39.76 37.13 23.28
N ARG A 18 40.38 36.11 23.88
CA ARG A 18 40.57 34.80 23.22
C ARG A 18 39.23 34.11 22.92
N TYR A 19 38.31 34.10 23.88
CA TYR A 19 36.98 33.53 23.71
C TYR A 19 36.18 34.27 22.63
N MET A 20 36.13 35.61 22.67
CA MET A 20 35.45 36.43 21.66
C MET A 20 36.03 36.21 20.26
N ALA A 21 37.35 36.13 20.13
CA ALA A 21 38.02 35.85 18.85
C ALA A 21 37.64 34.48 18.29
N LEU A 22 37.57 33.45 19.14
CA LEU A 22 37.13 32.10 18.76
C LEU A 22 35.64 32.04 18.40
N GLU A 23 34.77 32.75 19.13
CA GLU A 23 33.33 32.82 18.84
C GLU A 23 33.06 33.53 17.51
N ASP A 24 33.77 34.63 17.24
CA ASP A 24 33.70 35.32 15.96
C ASP A 24 34.24 34.47 14.82
N PHE A 25 35.33 33.74 15.04
CA PHE A 25 35.84 32.76 14.08
C PHE A 25 34.83 31.63 13.82
N HIS A 26 34.23 31.05 14.86
CA HIS A 26 33.21 30.01 14.75
C HIS A 26 31.97 30.49 13.98
N LYS A 27 31.47 31.70 14.29
CA LYS A 27 30.38 32.33 13.54
C LYS A 27 30.75 32.54 12.07
N SER A 28 31.99 32.95 11.79
CA SER A 28 32.45 33.15 10.42
C SER A 28 32.45 31.86 9.59
N LEU A 29 32.86 30.74 10.19
CA LEU A 29 32.85 29.42 9.55
C LEU A 29 31.42 28.89 9.30
N THR A 30 30.44 29.37 10.07
CA THR A 30 29.05 28.88 10.01
C THR A 30 28.16 29.74 9.12
N SER A 31 28.42 31.06 9.04
CA SER A 31 27.57 32.02 8.33
C SER A 31 28.13 32.51 6.98
N ALA A 32 29.44 32.37 6.73
CA ALA A 32 30.10 32.91 5.55
C ALA A 32 31.02 31.87 4.86
N CYS A 33 31.25 32.04 3.55
CA CYS A 33 32.25 31.27 2.81
C CYS A 33 33.64 31.84 3.12
N VAL A 34 34.44 31.10 3.89
CA VAL A 34 35.81 31.49 4.27
C VAL A 34 36.81 30.91 3.26
N PRO A 35 37.79 31.68 2.76
CA PRO A 35 38.82 31.13 1.89
C PRO A 35 39.61 30.02 2.59
N ALA A 36 39.82 28.89 1.91
CA ALA A 36 40.49 27.71 2.48
C ALA A 36 41.88 28.02 3.05
N LYS A 37 42.62 28.94 2.42
CA LYS A 37 43.93 29.40 2.89
C LYS A 37 43.85 30.07 4.27
N ASP A 38 42.82 30.87 4.51
CA ASP A 38 42.67 31.63 5.75
C ASP A 38 42.15 30.72 6.88
N ALA A 39 41.23 29.79 6.56
CA ALA A 39 40.81 28.75 7.48
C ALA A 39 41.99 27.84 7.90
N ALA A 40 42.78 27.36 6.93
CA ALA A 40 43.94 26.51 7.19
C ALA A 40 45.02 27.22 8.02
N ALA A 41 45.22 28.52 7.84
CA ALA A 41 46.16 29.31 8.62
C ALA A 41 45.79 29.40 10.11
N PHE A 42 44.51 29.21 10.45
CA PHE A 42 44.02 29.24 11.83
C PHE A 42 44.17 27.88 12.57
N VAL A 43 44.40 26.78 11.85
CA VAL A 43 44.58 25.42 12.42
C VAL A 43 45.62 25.37 13.55
N PRO A 44 46.85 25.94 13.41
CA PRO A 44 47.84 25.90 14.49
C PRO A 44 47.39 26.65 15.75
N VAL A 45 46.57 27.70 15.59
CA VAL A 45 46.02 28.47 16.70
C VAL A 45 44.99 27.64 17.45
N LEU A 46 44.11 26.92 16.75
CA LEU A 46 43.16 26.01 17.41
C LEU A 46 43.87 24.88 18.16
N MET A 47 44.94 24.30 17.58
CA MET A 47 45.72 23.27 18.28
C MET A 47 46.36 23.78 19.57
N LEU A 48 46.84 25.03 19.56
CA LEU A 48 47.35 25.68 20.77
C LEU A 48 46.25 25.86 21.83
N LEU A 49 45.06 26.31 21.41
CA LEU A 49 43.96 26.64 22.31
C LEU A 49 43.23 25.43 22.91
N LEU A 50 43.46 24.22 22.39
CA LEU A 50 43.05 22.97 23.07
C LEU A 50 43.72 22.81 24.44
N HIS A 51 44.87 23.46 24.65
CA HIS A 51 45.65 23.44 25.88
C HIS A 51 45.55 24.76 26.67
N ASP A 52 44.54 25.60 26.39
CA ASP A 52 44.35 26.86 27.10
C ASP A 52 44.13 26.63 28.60
N SER A 53 44.52 27.59 29.45
CA SER A 53 44.26 27.50 30.89
C SER A 53 42.77 27.64 31.25
N VAL A 54 41.95 28.20 30.35
CA VAL A 54 40.53 28.48 30.57
C VAL A 54 39.65 27.47 29.83
N ALA A 55 38.79 26.76 30.57
CA ALA A 55 37.93 25.72 30.03
C ALA A 55 36.93 26.24 28.96
N ASP A 56 36.41 27.46 29.11
CA ASP A 56 35.49 28.05 28.11
C ASP A 56 36.18 28.29 26.77
N VAL A 57 37.45 28.69 26.79
CA VAL A 57 38.28 28.86 25.58
C VAL A 57 38.58 27.49 24.94
N GLN A 58 38.91 26.47 25.74
CA GLN A 58 39.10 25.09 25.27
C GLN A 58 37.83 24.53 24.59
N ASN A 59 36.67 24.66 25.27
CA ASN A 59 35.39 24.20 24.75
C ASN A 59 35.02 24.91 23.45
N GLN A 60 35.28 26.21 23.36
CA GLN A 60 35.03 26.97 22.14
C GLN A 60 35.99 26.58 21.00
N ALA A 61 37.25 26.28 21.30
CA ALA A 61 38.21 25.75 20.33
C ALA A 61 37.74 24.39 19.77
N VAL A 62 37.27 23.47 20.61
CA VAL A 62 36.68 22.19 20.19
C VAL A 62 35.52 22.41 19.21
N ARG A 63 34.60 23.34 19.53
CA ARG A 63 33.44 23.65 18.66
C ARG A 63 33.82 24.25 17.32
N ALA A 64 35.01 24.83 17.18
CA ALA A 64 35.48 25.40 15.92
C ALA A 64 36.04 24.36 14.93
N PHE A 65 36.49 23.18 15.38
CA PHE A 65 37.09 22.16 14.51
C PHE A 65 36.11 21.53 13.51
N ALA A 66 34.91 21.16 13.94
CA ALA A 66 33.90 20.55 13.06
C ALA A 66 33.49 21.46 11.87
N PRO A 67 33.14 22.74 12.06
CA PRO A 67 32.85 23.63 10.94
C PRO A 67 34.09 23.99 10.12
N LEU A 68 35.30 23.98 10.70
CA LEU A 68 36.55 24.26 9.99
C LEU A 68 36.80 23.30 8.83
N VAL A 69 36.55 22.01 9.03
CA VAL A 69 36.75 20.94 8.02
C VAL A 69 35.91 21.16 6.75
N ARG A 70 34.87 21.99 6.82
CA ARG A 70 34.07 22.36 5.65
C ARG A 70 34.78 23.32 4.69
N HIS A 71 35.82 24.00 5.16
CA HIS A 71 36.50 25.06 4.42
C HIS A 71 37.94 24.69 4.02
N ILE A 72 38.48 23.55 4.46
CA ILE A 72 39.82 23.05 4.11
C ILE A 72 39.74 21.82 3.19
N ASP A 73 40.86 21.47 2.51
CA ASP A 73 40.92 20.32 1.61
C ASP A 73 41.16 18.98 2.32
N ASP A 74 41.06 17.86 1.60
CA ASP A 74 41.19 16.51 2.15
C ASP A 74 42.57 16.25 2.76
N ASN A 75 43.65 16.76 2.16
CA ASN A 75 45.01 16.57 2.66
C ASN A 75 45.23 17.33 3.97
N GLN A 76 44.72 18.55 4.05
CA GLN A 76 44.73 19.38 5.25
C GLN A 76 43.86 18.76 6.34
N THR A 77 42.69 18.21 5.98
CA THR A 77 41.81 17.51 6.90
C THR A 77 42.49 16.27 7.49
N LEU A 78 43.14 15.45 6.66
CA LEU A 78 43.93 14.30 7.12
C LEU A 78 45.04 14.73 8.08
N ALA A 79 45.73 15.84 7.80
CA ALA A 79 46.77 16.38 8.67
C ALA A 79 46.24 16.94 10.00
N VAL A 80 45.00 17.46 10.03
CA VAL A 80 44.31 17.87 11.26
C VAL A 80 43.93 16.64 12.08
N VAL A 81 43.29 15.64 11.44
CA VAL A 81 42.88 14.39 12.09
C VAL A 81 44.09 13.65 12.69
N THR A 82 45.19 13.53 11.94
CA THR A 82 46.41 12.86 12.41
C THR A 82 47.01 13.58 13.61
N ARG A 83 47.10 14.92 13.58
CA ARG A 83 47.62 15.70 14.71
C ARG A 83 46.74 15.63 15.95
N LEU A 84 45.42 15.72 15.79
CA LEU A 84 44.48 15.57 16.91
C LEU A 84 44.57 14.18 17.53
N TYR A 85 44.77 13.15 16.70
CA TYR A 85 44.97 11.78 17.18
C TYR A 85 46.25 11.67 18.01
N ASP A 86 47.39 12.15 17.49
CA ASP A 86 48.67 12.05 18.21
C ASP A 86 48.64 12.83 19.54
N GLU A 87 47.96 13.98 19.57
CA GLU A 87 47.76 14.77 20.80
C GLU A 87 46.80 14.08 21.80
N ALA A 88 45.74 13.44 21.29
CA ALA A 88 44.83 12.66 22.13
C ALA A 88 45.52 11.44 22.74
N ASP A 89 46.40 10.78 21.98
CA ASP A 89 47.19 9.63 22.44
C ASP A 89 48.23 10.05 23.49
N ALA A 90 48.89 11.21 23.29
CA ALA A 90 49.86 11.76 24.23
C ALA A 90 49.24 12.21 25.57
N THR A 91 47.96 12.59 25.56
CA THR A 91 47.23 13.07 26.75
C THR A 91 46.43 11.96 27.46
N CYS A 92 46.48 10.72 26.95
CA CYS A 92 45.78 9.59 27.56
C CYS A 92 46.52 9.01 28.77
N ASP A 93 46.02 9.31 29.97
CA ASP A 93 46.41 8.65 31.22
C ASP A 93 45.77 7.25 31.34
N GLY A 94 46.12 6.35 30.41
CA GLY A 94 46.17 4.89 30.53
C GLY A 94 44.95 4.06 30.96
N ALA A 95 43.91 4.55 31.64
CA ALA A 95 42.94 3.62 32.24
C ALA A 95 41.50 4.06 32.55
N ARG A 96 41.09 5.35 32.58
CA ARG A 96 39.74 5.64 33.14
C ARG A 96 38.84 6.66 32.44
N PHE A 97 39.35 7.59 31.62
CA PHE A 97 38.48 8.58 30.95
C PHE A 97 39.01 8.95 29.56
N SER A 98 38.19 8.78 28.53
CA SER A 98 38.44 9.18 27.12
C SER A 98 38.09 10.65 26.84
N THR A 99 37.92 11.46 27.88
CA THR A 99 37.40 12.84 27.79
C THR A 99 38.50 13.89 27.72
N SER A 100 39.64 13.60 27.08
CA SER A 100 40.64 14.65 26.85
C SER A 100 40.11 15.65 25.82
N VAL A 101 40.46 16.93 25.98
CA VAL A 101 40.02 18.00 25.07
C VAL A 101 40.41 17.71 23.60
N PRO A 102 41.63 17.21 23.31
CA PRO A 102 41.99 16.79 21.94
C PRO A 102 41.13 15.63 21.42
N MET A 103 40.76 14.66 22.27
CA MET A 103 39.87 13.56 21.89
C MET A 103 38.47 14.10 21.53
N LEU A 104 37.91 15.02 22.31
CA LEU A 104 36.62 15.64 21.99
C LEU A 104 36.64 16.37 20.65
N ALA A 105 37.73 17.09 20.34
CA ALA A 105 37.92 17.74 19.04
C ALA A 105 38.02 16.73 17.89
N LEU A 106 38.78 15.65 18.07
CA LEU A 106 38.90 14.58 17.06
C LEU A 106 37.54 13.93 16.76
N ARG A 107 36.78 13.58 17.79
CA ARG A 107 35.44 12.98 17.64
C ARG A 107 34.48 13.93 16.92
N ALA A 108 34.48 15.20 17.29
CA ALA A 108 33.66 16.22 16.62
C ALA A 108 34.00 16.34 15.13
N VAL A 109 35.28 16.20 14.75
CA VAL A 109 35.70 16.16 13.35
C VAL A 109 35.21 14.89 12.64
N LEU A 110 35.42 13.70 13.23
CA LEU A 110 35.00 12.42 12.61
C LEU A 110 33.49 12.34 12.40
N GLN A 111 32.69 12.93 13.30
CA GLN A 111 31.23 13.00 13.16
C GLN A 111 30.77 13.81 11.94
N THR A 112 31.62 14.68 11.38
CA THR A 112 31.29 15.40 10.13
C THR A 112 31.51 14.58 8.86
N ALA A 113 32.12 13.38 8.98
CA ALA A 113 32.49 12.53 7.85
C ALA A 113 31.35 12.26 6.85
N PRO A 114 30.10 11.93 7.26
CA PRO A 114 29.01 11.62 6.33
C PRO A 114 28.69 12.77 5.36
N THR A 115 29.03 14.01 5.74
CA THR A 115 28.71 15.22 4.96
C THR A 115 29.91 15.81 4.22
N ARG A 116 31.14 15.44 4.60
CA ARG A 116 32.36 16.14 4.14
C ARG A 116 33.50 15.23 3.72
N PHE A 117 33.64 14.04 4.29
CA PHE A 117 34.80 13.22 3.98
C PHE A 117 34.59 12.56 2.63
N SER A 118 35.53 12.76 1.71
CA SER A 118 35.56 11.98 0.48
C SER A 118 35.86 10.52 0.79
N ARG A 119 35.46 9.61 -0.09
CA ARG A 119 35.79 8.18 0.05
C ARG A 119 37.29 7.93 0.18
N LEU A 120 38.11 8.71 -0.52
CA LEU A 120 39.57 8.65 -0.42
C LEU A 120 40.06 9.07 0.97
N LEU A 121 39.53 10.16 1.51
CA LEU A 121 39.86 10.63 2.86
C LEU A 121 39.42 9.63 3.94
N CYS A 122 38.22 9.05 3.82
CA CYS A 122 37.77 7.96 4.70
C CYS A 122 38.75 6.79 4.66
N ARG A 123 39.19 6.38 3.45
CA ARG A 123 40.14 5.27 3.28
C ARG A 123 41.50 5.57 3.91
N THR A 124 42.12 6.70 3.60
CA THR A 124 43.44 7.05 4.14
C THR A 124 43.42 7.29 5.64
N THR A 125 42.33 7.85 6.18
CA THR A 125 42.13 7.99 7.63
C THR A 125 41.95 6.61 8.28
N MET A 126 41.23 5.69 7.64
CA MET A 126 41.07 4.32 8.14
C MET A 126 42.40 3.56 8.12
N ASP A 127 43.22 3.69 7.07
CA ASP A 127 44.56 3.08 7.00
C ASP A 127 45.44 3.56 8.17
N MET A 128 45.38 4.86 8.49
CA MET A 128 46.07 5.48 9.62
C MET A 128 45.63 4.91 10.97
N LEU A 129 44.33 4.65 11.15
CA LEU A 129 43.74 4.09 12.36
C LEU A 129 44.06 2.59 12.50
N LEU A 130 43.88 1.80 11.43
CA LEU A 130 44.12 0.35 11.43
C LEU A 130 45.57 0.02 11.79
N ALA A 131 46.53 0.79 11.28
CA ALA A 131 47.94 0.62 11.60
C ALA A 131 48.25 0.75 13.11
N ARG A 132 47.44 1.53 13.85
CA ARG A 132 47.59 1.73 15.30
C ARG A 132 46.74 0.76 16.11
N VAL A 133 45.50 0.51 15.68
CA VAL A 133 44.55 -0.39 16.34
C VAL A 133 44.98 -1.85 16.27
N LEU A 134 45.61 -2.28 15.16
CA LEU A 134 46.08 -3.64 14.94
C LEU A 134 47.55 -3.84 15.37
N ALA A 135 48.15 -2.87 16.04
CA ALA A 135 49.50 -3.00 16.58
C ALA A 135 49.56 -4.10 17.66
N PRO A 136 50.72 -4.73 17.92
CA PRO A 136 50.86 -5.84 18.88
C PRO A 136 50.75 -5.42 20.38
N GLN A 137 50.10 -4.30 20.67
CA GLN A 137 49.86 -3.78 22.01
C GLN A 137 48.37 -3.89 22.36
N PRO A 138 48.00 -4.01 23.65
CA PRO A 138 46.59 -4.05 24.04
C PRO A 138 45.88 -2.77 23.62
N MET A 139 44.71 -2.93 23.00
CA MET A 139 43.89 -1.81 22.50
C MET A 139 43.46 -0.91 23.67
N THR A 140 43.74 0.38 23.58
CA THR A 140 43.31 1.34 24.61
C THR A 140 41.86 1.77 24.40
N LEU A 141 41.22 2.28 25.46
CA LEU A 141 39.86 2.81 25.36
C LEU A 141 39.74 3.95 24.35
N ALA A 142 40.76 4.82 24.27
CA ALA A 142 40.79 5.92 23.30
C ALA A 142 40.87 5.41 21.86
N GLN A 143 41.76 4.45 21.58
CA GLN A 143 41.85 3.80 20.27
C GLN A 143 40.51 3.17 19.85
N LEU A 144 39.85 2.49 20.80
CA LEU A 144 38.55 1.87 20.56
C LEU A 144 37.46 2.92 20.28
N GLU A 145 37.42 4.04 20.99
CA GLU A 145 36.42 5.09 20.73
C GLU A 145 36.61 5.75 19.37
N VAL A 146 37.86 6.01 18.96
CA VAL A 146 38.16 6.55 17.63
C VAL A 146 37.74 5.56 16.55
N LEU A 147 38.04 4.27 16.75
CA LEU A 147 37.61 3.20 15.85
C LEU A 147 36.09 3.11 15.75
N VAL A 148 35.37 3.20 16.87
CA VAL A 148 33.90 3.18 16.90
C VAL A 148 33.31 4.36 16.12
N ASP A 149 33.82 5.57 16.33
CA ASP A 149 33.36 6.74 15.58
C ASP A 149 33.65 6.58 14.08
N ALA A 150 34.84 6.08 13.71
CA ALA A 150 35.18 5.80 12.31
C ALA A 150 34.25 4.73 11.70
N LEU A 151 34.02 3.61 12.37
CA LEU A 151 33.10 2.55 11.92
C LEU A 151 31.65 3.04 11.83
N THR A 152 31.26 4.03 12.64
CA THR A 152 29.89 4.55 12.66
C THR A 152 29.64 5.58 11.56
N PHE A 153 30.60 6.47 11.32
CA PHE A 153 30.41 7.65 10.46
C PHE A 153 31.06 7.55 9.09
N PHE A 154 32.04 6.67 8.87
CA PHE A 154 32.68 6.56 7.57
C PHE A 154 31.82 5.75 6.60
N GLU A 155 31.88 6.12 5.33
CA GLU A 155 31.39 5.26 4.25
C GLU A 155 32.16 3.91 4.28
N PRO A 156 31.53 2.79 3.88
CA PRO A 156 32.21 1.50 3.81
C PRO A 156 33.44 1.49 2.89
N VAL A 157 34.63 1.53 3.51
CA VAL A 157 35.95 1.55 2.84
C VAL A 157 36.83 0.35 3.21
N LEU A 158 36.39 -0.49 4.14
CA LEU A 158 37.10 -1.69 4.59
C LEU A 158 36.95 -2.83 3.59
N VAL A 159 38.01 -3.61 3.42
CA VAL A 159 38.02 -4.86 2.65
C VAL A 159 37.79 -6.05 3.59
N LEU A 160 37.32 -7.19 3.07
CA LEU A 160 36.94 -8.35 3.89
C LEU A 160 38.07 -8.84 4.82
N GLU A 161 39.33 -8.82 4.36
CA GLU A 161 40.48 -9.19 5.18
C GLU A 161 40.64 -8.26 6.39
N GLU A 162 40.49 -6.95 6.17
CA GLU A 162 40.56 -5.94 7.23
C GLU A 162 39.40 -6.08 8.21
N VAL A 163 38.19 -6.35 7.70
CA VAL A 163 37.02 -6.64 8.55
C VAL A 163 37.28 -7.86 9.43
N CYS A 164 37.91 -8.92 8.90
CA CYS A 164 38.29 -10.09 9.69
C CYS A 164 39.36 -9.76 10.75
N SER A 165 40.39 -8.99 10.40
CA SER A 165 41.43 -8.59 11.36
C SER A 165 40.89 -7.70 12.49
N VAL A 166 40.04 -6.73 12.16
CA VAL A 166 39.40 -5.86 13.16
C VAL A 166 38.45 -6.66 14.05
N ARG A 167 37.68 -7.60 13.46
CA ARG A 167 36.86 -8.56 14.23
C ARG A 167 37.71 -9.32 15.24
N ASP A 168 38.83 -9.90 14.81
CA ASP A 168 39.69 -10.71 15.68
C ASP A 168 40.27 -9.89 16.85
N ALA A 169 40.72 -8.66 16.58
CA ALA A 169 41.20 -7.74 17.60
C ALA A 169 40.10 -7.33 18.60
N LEU A 170 38.88 -7.05 18.11
CA LEU A 170 37.74 -6.69 18.97
C LEU A 170 37.25 -7.88 19.81
N VAL A 171 37.20 -9.09 19.23
CA VAL A 171 36.86 -10.31 19.98
C VAL A 171 37.94 -10.61 21.03
N GLU A 172 39.22 -10.39 20.72
CA GLU A 172 40.29 -10.51 21.71
C GLU A 172 40.18 -9.50 22.85
N CYS A 173 39.94 -8.24 22.54
CA CYS A 173 39.67 -7.21 23.53
C CYS A 173 38.47 -7.57 24.42
N ALA A 174 37.37 -8.06 23.84
CA ALA A 174 36.17 -8.43 24.58
C ALA A 174 36.39 -9.58 25.59
N PHE A 175 37.29 -10.52 25.29
CA PHE A 175 37.60 -11.68 26.16
C PHE A 175 38.72 -11.43 27.17
N LEU A 176 39.71 -10.58 26.84
CA LEU A 176 40.86 -10.30 27.70
C LEU A 176 40.58 -9.22 28.75
N GLU A 177 39.77 -8.22 28.40
CA GLU A 177 39.51 -7.05 29.22
C GLU A 177 38.17 -7.16 29.98
N SER A 178 37.98 -6.32 31.00
CA SER A 178 36.73 -6.29 31.78
C SER A 178 36.13 -4.88 31.88
N GLY A 179 34.86 -4.79 32.30
CA GLY A 179 34.18 -3.50 32.50
C GLY A 179 33.83 -2.77 31.19
N LEU A 180 34.19 -1.48 31.11
CA LEU A 180 33.78 -0.59 30.03
C LEU A 180 34.41 -0.97 28.67
N LEU A 181 35.69 -1.38 28.68
CA LEU A 181 36.44 -1.67 27.46
C LEU A 181 35.87 -2.88 26.72
N SER A 182 35.59 -3.98 27.44
CA SER A 182 34.93 -5.17 26.88
C SER A 182 33.53 -4.85 26.32
N LYS A 183 32.69 -4.11 27.06
CA LYS A 183 31.35 -3.70 26.58
C LYS A 183 31.42 -2.85 25.30
N ARG A 184 32.37 -1.92 25.23
CA ARG A 184 32.60 -1.09 24.04
C ARG A 184 33.11 -1.92 22.86
N ALA A 185 33.95 -2.92 23.10
CA ALA A 185 34.46 -3.81 22.06
C ALA A 185 33.32 -4.64 21.45
N VAL A 186 32.40 -5.17 22.27
CA VAL A 186 31.18 -5.84 21.80
C VAL A 186 30.34 -4.90 20.93
N GLY A 187 30.09 -3.67 21.39
CA GLY A 187 29.38 -2.66 20.60
C GLY A 187 30.08 -2.29 19.29
N ALA A 188 31.41 -2.25 19.29
CA ALA A 188 32.23 -1.99 18.10
C ALA A 188 32.10 -3.10 17.05
N VAL A 189 31.95 -4.37 17.47
CA VAL A 189 31.63 -5.47 16.53
C VAL A 189 30.31 -5.19 15.82
N GLY A 190 29.27 -4.73 16.54
CA GLY A 190 28.01 -4.32 15.92
C GLY A 190 28.16 -3.21 14.89
N MET A 191 29.05 -2.23 15.11
CA MET A 191 29.34 -1.19 14.13
C MET A 191 30.16 -1.72 12.95
N LEU A 192 31.10 -2.63 13.19
CA LEU A 192 31.89 -3.29 12.16
C LEU A 192 31.02 -4.05 11.16
N LEU A 193 29.97 -4.73 11.62
CA LEU A 193 29.08 -5.51 10.75
C LEU A 193 28.39 -4.67 9.66
N LYS A 194 28.23 -3.36 9.85
CA LYS A 194 27.72 -2.45 8.80
C LYS A 194 28.62 -2.40 7.57
N HIS A 195 29.91 -2.72 7.73
CA HIS A 195 30.91 -2.74 6.66
C HIS A 195 31.02 -4.11 5.99
N LEU A 196 30.43 -5.16 6.56
CA LEU A 196 30.58 -6.54 6.08
C LEU A 196 29.95 -6.74 4.70
N ALA A 197 28.69 -6.35 4.51
CA ALA A 197 28.01 -6.54 3.23
C ALA A 197 28.73 -5.80 2.09
N PRO A 198 29.11 -4.51 2.21
CA PRO A 198 29.95 -3.83 1.23
C PRO A 198 31.31 -4.50 0.99
N ALA A 199 32.01 -4.94 2.05
CA ALA A 199 33.30 -5.61 1.95
C ALA A 199 33.22 -6.96 1.19
N CYS A 200 32.09 -7.66 1.33
CA CYS A 200 31.78 -8.89 0.61
C CYS A 200 31.18 -8.65 -0.79
N SER A 201 31.16 -7.39 -1.29
CA SER A 201 30.42 -7.05 -2.52
C SER A 201 28.95 -7.48 -2.50
N SER A 202 28.34 -7.54 -1.30
CA SER A 202 26.99 -8.05 -1.01
C SER A 202 26.77 -9.55 -1.32
N GLN A 203 27.85 -10.35 -1.38
CA GLN A 203 27.79 -11.80 -1.53
C GLN A 203 27.31 -12.47 -0.24
N PRO A 204 26.15 -13.17 -0.22
CA PRO A 204 25.66 -13.83 0.98
C PRO A 204 26.52 -15.04 1.37
N ALA A 205 27.15 -15.73 0.40
CA ALA A 205 28.03 -16.87 0.68
C ALA A 205 29.27 -16.47 1.51
N LEU A 206 29.93 -15.37 1.16
CA LEU A 206 31.08 -14.86 1.93
C LEU A 206 30.66 -14.37 3.32
N GLN A 207 29.47 -13.76 3.44
CA GLN A 207 28.93 -13.35 4.74
C GLN A 207 28.62 -14.56 5.63
N ARG A 208 28.04 -15.64 5.09
CA ARG A 208 27.85 -16.90 5.82
C ARG A 208 29.17 -17.46 6.32
N LEU A 209 30.19 -17.54 5.47
CA LEU A 209 31.54 -18.00 5.87
C LEU A 209 32.15 -17.13 6.97
N PHE A 210 31.94 -15.81 6.91
CA PHE A 210 32.36 -14.89 7.96
C PHE A 210 31.68 -15.20 9.30
N TYR A 211 30.36 -15.41 9.30
CA TYR A 211 29.61 -15.75 10.52
C TYR A 211 29.97 -17.15 11.07
N ASP A 212 30.14 -18.15 10.20
CA ASP A 212 30.56 -19.49 10.59
C ASP A 212 31.93 -19.46 11.27
N ALA A 213 32.88 -18.73 10.70
CA ALA A 213 34.20 -18.53 11.31
C ALA A 213 34.09 -17.79 12.66
N PHE A 214 33.22 -16.78 12.76
CA PHE A 214 33.02 -16.02 13.99
C PHE A 214 32.43 -16.88 15.11
N PHE A 215 31.32 -17.59 14.87
CA PHE A 215 30.71 -18.46 15.88
C PHE A 215 31.63 -19.62 16.27
N GLY A 216 32.38 -20.19 15.31
CA GLY A 216 33.42 -21.18 15.61
C GLY A 216 34.53 -20.64 16.51
N GLN A 217 34.98 -19.40 16.27
CA GLN A 217 35.98 -18.73 17.12
C GLN A 217 35.46 -18.49 18.54
N LEU A 218 34.21 -18.04 18.69
CA LEU A 218 33.58 -17.86 20.00
C LEU A 218 33.51 -19.16 20.79
N ALA A 219 33.03 -20.25 20.15
CA ALA A 219 32.94 -21.56 20.77
C ALA A 219 34.31 -22.09 21.23
N THR A 220 35.32 -21.92 20.37
CA THR A 220 36.71 -22.33 20.66
C THR A 220 37.26 -21.55 21.85
N ARG A 221 37.08 -20.22 21.89
CA ARG A 221 37.58 -19.39 22.99
C ARG A 221 36.89 -19.70 24.31
N LEU A 222 35.57 -19.87 24.30
CA LEU A 222 34.83 -20.29 25.49
C LEU A 222 35.31 -21.66 26.01
N HIS A 223 35.62 -22.60 25.11
CA HIS A 223 36.16 -23.90 25.50
C HIS A 223 37.57 -23.81 26.10
N THR A 224 38.45 -22.97 25.55
CA THR A 224 39.82 -22.79 26.06
C THR A 224 39.89 -22.06 27.41
N ARG A 225 38.91 -21.21 27.71
CA ARG A 225 38.83 -20.42 28.95
C ARG A 225 37.40 -20.42 29.51
N PRO A 226 36.95 -21.53 30.12
CA PRO A 226 35.61 -21.59 30.69
C PRO A 226 35.58 -20.79 32.01
N ASN A 227 35.20 -19.51 31.93
CA ASN A 227 34.93 -18.69 33.10
C ASN A 227 33.67 -17.80 32.87
N PRO A 228 33.04 -17.28 33.93
CA PRO A 228 31.83 -16.46 33.82
C PRO A 228 31.99 -15.27 32.87
N ALA A 229 33.13 -14.59 32.92
CA ALA A 229 33.42 -13.44 32.05
C ALA A 229 33.46 -13.82 30.56
N SER A 230 34.06 -14.96 30.21
CA SER A 230 34.12 -15.47 28.84
C SER A 230 32.75 -15.94 28.36
N THR A 231 31.92 -16.51 29.23
CA THR A 231 30.53 -16.83 28.91
C THR A 231 29.74 -15.58 28.58
N ARG A 232 29.82 -14.52 29.42
CA ARG A 232 29.16 -13.24 29.14
C ARG A 232 29.64 -12.61 27.85
N ALA A 233 30.96 -12.56 27.62
CA ALA A 233 31.53 -12.04 26.37
C ALA A 233 31.04 -12.82 25.15
N THR A 234 30.98 -14.15 25.24
CA THR A 234 30.50 -15.03 24.16
C THR A 234 29.05 -14.71 23.78
N PHE A 235 28.13 -14.67 24.75
CA PHE A 235 26.72 -14.43 24.46
C PHE A 235 26.41 -12.97 24.13
N ALA A 236 27.15 -12.00 24.69
CA ALA A 236 27.03 -10.60 24.28
C ALA A 236 27.47 -10.38 22.82
N LEU A 237 28.57 -11.02 22.40
CA LEU A 237 29.02 -11.01 21.01
C LEU A 237 28.03 -11.75 20.10
N ALA A 238 27.58 -12.95 20.49
CA ALA A 238 26.60 -13.72 19.72
C ALA A 238 25.28 -12.95 19.54
N LEU A 239 24.76 -12.33 20.60
CA LEU A 239 23.56 -11.48 20.56
C LEU A 239 23.72 -10.33 19.57
N THR A 240 24.86 -9.63 19.60
CA THR A 240 25.15 -8.49 18.70
C THR A 240 25.16 -8.93 17.24
N VAL A 241 25.75 -10.09 16.95
CA VAL A 241 25.81 -10.64 15.59
C VAL A 241 24.46 -11.17 15.13
N LEU A 242 23.75 -11.91 15.98
CA LEU A 242 22.41 -12.44 15.66
C LEU A 242 21.41 -11.32 15.42
N ALA A 243 21.45 -10.23 16.20
CA ALA A 243 20.59 -9.07 15.98
C ALA A 243 20.85 -8.39 14.64
N HIS A 244 22.11 -8.37 14.18
CA HIS A 244 22.43 -7.89 12.85
C HIS A 244 21.91 -8.85 11.76
N ILE A 245 22.09 -10.17 11.93
CA ILE A 245 21.57 -11.17 10.98
C ILE A 245 20.05 -11.04 10.85
N ASP A 246 19.31 -10.98 11.95
CA ASP A 246 17.86 -10.80 11.96
C ASP A 246 17.44 -9.52 11.23
N ALA A 247 18.13 -8.40 11.49
CA ALA A 247 17.86 -7.11 10.83
C ALA A 247 18.05 -7.15 9.31
N THR A 248 18.95 -7.99 8.77
CA THR A 248 19.14 -8.10 7.31
C THR A 248 18.00 -8.80 6.59
N ARG A 249 17.19 -9.61 7.29
CA ARG A 249 16.14 -10.48 6.70
C ARG A 249 16.62 -11.42 5.59
N VAL A 250 17.94 -11.66 5.51
CA VAL A 250 18.56 -12.61 4.56
C VAL A 250 18.98 -13.85 5.34
N THR A 251 18.89 -15.02 4.71
CA THR A 251 19.33 -16.29 5.32
C THR A 251 20.85 -16.35 5.39
N LEU A 252 21.43 -15.80 6.46
CA LEU A 252 22.88 -15.71 6.67
C LEU A 252 23.40 -16.68 7.75
N LEU A 253 22.52 -17.34 8.49
CA LEU A 253 22.88 -18.38 9.46
C LEU A 253 22.95 -19.75 8.77
N SER A 254 24.06 -20.46 8.92
CA SER A 254 24.21 -21.85 8.43
C SER A 254 23.65 -22.87 9.43
N ASP A 255 23.32 -24.07 8.95
CA ASP A 255 22.86 -25.17 9.81
C ASP A 255 23.89 -25.57 10.86
N ALA A 256 25.19 -25.54 10.52
CA ALA A 256 26.27 -25.88 11.45
C ALA A 256 26.39 -24.85 12.58
N SER A 257 26.28 -23.56 12.25
CA SER A 257 26.28 -22.47 13.24
C SER A 257 25.02 -22.48 14.10
N ALA A 258 23.86 -22.81 13.53
CA ALA A 258 22.61 -22.99 14.26
C ALA A 258 22.73 -24.14 15.29
N ASP A 259 23.18 -25.31 14.86
CA ASP A 259 23.41 -26.48 15.73
C ASP A 259 24.39 -26.14 16.87
N LEU A 260 25.49 -25.45 16.55
CA LEU A 260 26.50 -25.01 17.52
C LEU A 260 25.91 -24.05 18.56
N LEU A 261 25.18 -23.02 18.14
CA LEU A 261 24.62 -22.01 19.02
C LEU A 261 23.55 -22.59 19.94
N VAL A 262 22.66 -23.43 19.43
CA VAL A 262 21.63 -24.11 20.26
C VAL A 262 22.29 -25.02 21.30
N ALA A 263 23.34 -25.75 20.92
CA ALA A 263 24.09 -26.59 21.86
C ALA A 263 24.81 -25.76 22.95
N LEU A 264 25.37 -24.60 22.58
CA LEU A 264 25.98 -23.67 23.53
C LEU A 264 24.94 -23.08 24.49
N VAL A 265 23.76 -22.69 23.99
CA VAL A 265 22.65 -22.17 24.81
C VAL A 265 22.20 -23.23 25.81
N ALA A 266 21.88 -24.45 25.36
CA ALA A 266 21.40 -25.52 26.22
C ALA A 266 22.42 -25.88 27.32
N LYS A 267 23.71 -25.94 26.97
CA LYS A 267 24.79 -26.24 27.92
C LYS A 267 24.94 -25.17 29.00
N ASN A 268 24.84 -23.88 28.65
CA ASN A 268 25.08 -22.78 29.57
C ASN A 268 23.83 -22.34 30.36
N LEU A 269 22.62 -22.71 29.92
CA LEU A 269 21.41 -22.58 30.75
C LEU A 269 21.41 -23.59 31.91
N GLY A 270 21.95 -24.80 31.66
CA GLY A 270 22.17 -25.81 32.69
C GLY A 270 20.88 -26.33 33.32
N LEU A 271 19.95 -26.87 32.51
CA LEU A 271 18.65 -27.38 32.96
C LEU A 271 18.78 -28.41 34.09
N ASP A 272 19.82 -29.25 34.06
CA ASP A 272 20.09 -30.27 35.09
C ASP A 272 20.48 -29.68 36.45
N ARG A 273 20.79 -28.38 36.51
CA ARG A 273 21.27 -27.65 37.70
C ARG A 273 20.24 -26.65 38.23
N LEU A 274 18.97 -26.79 37.84
CA LEU A 274 17.89 -25.92 38.34
C LEU A 274 17.32 -26.38 39.69
N ASN A 275 17.51 -27.64 40.09
CA ASN A 275 17.07 -28.18 41.37
C ASN A 275 18.18 -28.09 42.44
N ILE A 276 18.39 -26.91 43.00
CA ILE A 276 19.38 -26.65 44.06
C ILE A 276 18.67 -25.68 45.01
N ALA A 277 18.23 -26.02 46.23
CA ALA A 277 18.63 -27.03 47.20
C ALA A 277 17.41 -27.55 47.99
N ASP A 278 17.52 -28.70 48.65
CA ASP A 278 16.49 -29.22 49.56
C ASP A 278 16.34 -28.35 50.85
N ASN A 279 17.20 -27.35 51.06
CA ASN A 279 17.25 -26.50 52.26
C ASN A 279 17.73 -25.07 51.94
N VAL A 280 17.01 -24.04 52.40
CA VAL A 280 17.33 -22.61 52.15
C VAL A 280 18.61 -22.15 52.83
N ASP A 281 18.98 -22.74 53.96
CA ASP A 281 20.20 -22.42 54.70
C ASP A 281 21.50 -22.73 53.91
N ASP A 282 21.43 -23.61 52.91
CA ASP A 282 22.56 -24.01 52.08
C ASP A 282 22.64 -23.22 50.75
N LEU A 283 21.72 -22.29 50.51
CA LEU A 283 21.63 -21.52 49.26
C LEU A 283 22.56 -20.29 49.30
N ASP A 284 23.63 -20.33 48.51
CA ASP A 284 24.50 -19.17 48.29
C ASP A 284 23.83 -18.18 47.31
N VAL A 285 23.18 -17.15 47.87
CA VAL A 285 22.43 -16.12 47.12
C VAL A 285 23.33 -15.36 46.15
N ASP A 286 24.58 -15.06 46.53
CA ASP A 286 25.55 -14.37 45.66
C ASP A 286 25.93 -15.24 44.47
N LEU A 287 26.12 -16.55 44.67
CA LEU A 287 26.39 -17.50 43.61
C LEU A 287 25.18 -17.67 42.69
N LEU A 288 23.97 -17.79 43.25
CA LEU A 288 22.73 -17.88 42.48
C LEU A 288 22.50 -16.62 41.64
N ALA A 289 22.73 -15.43 42.20
CA ALA A 289 22.64 -14.17 41.47
C ALA A 289 23.62 -14.11 40.30
N GLN A 290 24.85 -14.59 40.49
CA GLN A 290 25.84 -14.69 39.42
C GLN A 290 25.43 -15.68 38.32
N GLU A 291 24.90 -16.85 38.69
CA GLU A 291 24.41 -17.87 37.75
C GLU A 291 23.18 -17.38 36.98
N ASN A 292 22.20 -16.77 37.66
CA ASN A 292 21.01 -16.20 37.01
C ASN A 292 21.37 -15.07 36.06
N ALA A 293 22.33 -14.20 36.41
CA ALA A 293 22.83 -13.17 35.52
C ALA A 293 23.52 -13.75 34.27
N LEU A 294 24.13 -14.95 34.35
CA LEU A 294 24.65 -15.66 33.17
C LEU A 294 23.51 -16.25 32.33
N ARG A 295 22.53 -16.91 32.97
CA ARG A 295 21.36 -17.48 32.28
C ARG A 295 20.56 -16.40 31.56
N ASP A 296 20.49 -15.21 32.12
CA ASP A 296 19.84 -14.01 31.58
C ASP A 296 20.49 -13.57 30.25
N ASP A 297 21.83 -13.48 30.20
CA ASP A 297 22.56 -13.22 28.95
C ASP A 297 22.34 -14.30 27.89
N VAL A 298 22.31 -15.58 28.30
CA VAL A 298 22.06 -16.73 27.41
C VAL A 298 20.64 -16.70 26.85
N MET A 299 19.64 -16.41 27.69
CA MET A 299 18.22 -16.37 27.29
C MET A 299 17.94 -15.21 26.32
N ARG A 300 18.59 -14.05 26.51
CA ARG A 300 18.53 -12.95 25.52
C ARG A 300 19.08 -13.36 24.16
N ALA A 301 20.18 -14.10 24.14
CA ALA A 301 20.75 -14.63 22.89
C ALA A 301 19.79 -15.63 22.24
N LEU A 302 19.15 -16.52 23.02
CA LEU A 302 18.14 -17.45 22.52
C LEU A 302 16.95 -16.72 21.89
N ARG A 303 16.45 -15.66 22.52
CA ARG A 303 15.33 -14.86 21.99
C ARG A 303 15.60 -14.33 20.58
N VAL A 304 16.81 -13.84 20.32
CA VAL A 304 17.20 -13.31 18.99
C VAL A 304 17.59 -14.44 18.02
N LEU A 305 18.03 -15.59 18.54
CA LEU A 305 18.32 -16.77 17.74
C LEU A 305 17.05 -17.37 17.11
N VAL A 306 15.90 -17.33 17.80
CA VAL A 306 14.64 -17.93 17.30
C VAL A 306 14.21 -17.39 15.92
N PRO A 307 14.11 -16.06 15.69
CA PRO A 307 13.85 -15.50 14.36
C PRO A 307 14.89 -15.91 13.31
N CYS A 308 16.18 -15.95 13.71
CA CYS A 308 17.25 -16.37 12.82
C CYS A 308 17.08 -17.85 12.39
N LEU A 309 16.71 -18.74 13.32
CA LEU A 309 16.41 -20.15 13.03
C LEU A 309 15.18 -20.31 12.14
N ALA A 310 14.16 -19.47 12.33
CA ALA A 310 12.96 -19.46 11.50
C ALA A 310 13.30 -19.09 10.05
N SER A 311 14.07 -18.02 9.86
CA SER A 311 14.53 -17.59 8.54
C SER A 311 15.39 -18.66 7.84
N ALA A 312 16.21 -19.39 8.59
CA ALA A 312 17.03 -20.48 8.09
C ALA A 312 16.24 -21.80 7.85
N GLY A 313 14.98 -21.89 8.27
CA GLY A 313 14.18 -23.11 8.20
C GLY A 313 14.58 -24.20 9.21
N ALA A 314 15.46 -23.89 10.16
CA ALA A 314 15.99 -24.83 11.16
C ALA A 314 15.14 -24.88 12.46
N LEU A 315 14.19 -23.96 12.63
CA LEU A 315 13.42 -23.81 13.87
C LEU A 315 12.66 -25.09 14.27
N SER A 316 12.05 -25.81 13.33
CA SER A 316 11.30 -27.05 13.61
C SER A 316 12.18 -28.16 14.19
N ARG A 317 13.45 -28.25 13.75
CA ARG A 317 14.44 -29.22 14.24
C ARG A 317 14.82 -28.98 15.69
N HIS A 318 14.88 -27.72 16.11
CA HIS A 318 15.31 -27.31 17.45
C HIS A 318 14.16 -27.06 18.43
N MET A 319 12.91 -27.13 17.96
CA MET A 319 11.72 -26.86 18.78
C MET A 319 11.64 -27.69 20.07
N PRO A 320 11.99 -29.00 20.10
CA PRO A 320 11.93 -29.78 21.34
C PRO A 320 12.91 -29.28 22.42
N ALA A 321 14.09 -28.81 22.02
CA ALA A 321 15.08 -28.26 22.94
C ALA A 321 14.63 -26.89 23.48
N ILE A 322 14.04 -26.05 22.62
CA ILE A 322 13.49 -24.74 23.01
C ILE A 322 12.29 -24.93 23.93
N GLY A 323 11.39 -25.88 23.63
CA GLY A 323 10.25 -26.23 24.47
C GLY A 323 10.65 -26.63 25.89
N ALA A 324 11.66 -27.51 26.03
CA ALA A 324 12.17 -27.90 27.34
C ALA A 324 12.74 -26.73 28.16
N VAL A 325 13.37 -25.76 27.48
CA VAL A 325 13.84 -24.52 28.14
C VAL A 325 12.67 -23.67 28.61
N LEU A 326 11.64 -23.50 27.77
CA LEU A 326 10.46 -22.72 28.12
C LEU A 326 9.68 -23.33 29.30
N ASP A 327 9.48 -24.65 29.29
CA ASP A 327 8.80 -25.36 30.39
C ASP A 327 9.53 -25.19 31.73
N ALA A 328 10.86 -25.20 31.72
CA ALA A 328 11.66 -25.05 32.93
C ALA A 328 11.72 -23.60 33.44
N PHE A 329 11.81 -22.61 32.55
CA PHE A 329 12.08 -21.23 32.94
C PHE A 329 10.84 -20.35 33.12
N VAL A 330 9.68 -20.70 32.55
CA VAL A 330 8.44 -19.91 32.77
C VAL A 330 7.92 -20.07 34.19
N ALA A 331 8.12 -21.23 34.82
CA ALA A 331 7.74 -21.50 36.21
C ALA A 331 8.95 -21.49 37.17
N TYR A 332 10.08 -20.88 36.75
CA TYR A 332 11.30 -20.92 37.54
C TYR A 332 11.14 -20.18 38.86
N ASN A 333 11.13 -20.95 39.94
CA ASN A 333 11.19 -20.47 41.30
C ASN A 333 12.20 -21.33 42.07
N PRO A 334 13.34 -20.76 42.52
CA PRO A 334 14.36 -21.50 43.26
C PRO A 334 13.90 -21.99 44.65
N LEU A 335 12.77 -21.51 45.18
CA LEU A 335 12.26 -21.82 46.52
C LEU A 335 11.04 -22.75 46.56
N ALA A 336 10.54 -23.22 45.42
CA ALA A 336 9.26 -23.93 45.31
C ALA A 336 9.14 -25.24 46.13
N ALA A 337 10.24 -25.75 46.70
CA ALA A 337 10.25 -26.97 47.50
C ALA A 337 9.83 -26.78 48.98
N GLN A 338 9.90 -25.56 49.53
CA GLN A 338 9.61 -25.30 50.95
C GLN A 338 8.16 -24.90 51.24
N ASP A 339 7.38 -24.50 50.23
CA ASP A 339 5.96 -24.11 50.41
C ASP A 339 5.03 -25.25 50.89
N ALA A 340 5.54 -26.48 51.00
CA ALA A 340 4.75 -27.68 51.33
C ALA A 340 4.88 -28.18 52.78
N SER A 341 5.81 -27.67 53.60
CA SER A 341 5.97 -28.13 54.99
C SER A 341 6.50 -27.03 55.91
N ASP A 342 5.60 -26.21 56.42
CA ASP A 342 5.48 -25.88 57.86
C ASP A 342 4.60 -24.63 58.03
N ALA A 343 3.32 -24.76 57.70
CA ALA A 343 2.30 -23.87 58.24
C ALA A 343 1.85 -24.46 59.59
N SER A 344 2.67 -24.30 60.62
CA SER A 344 2.21 -24.40 62.02
C SER A 344 2.51 -23.11 62.75
N ASP A 345 1.41 -22.38 63.02
CA ASP A 345 1.14 -21.32 63.98
C ASP A 345 2.28 -20.68 64.81
N ASP A 346 2.15 -19.35 64.89
CA ASP A 346 2.52 -18.45 65.98
C ASP A 346 4.01 -18.07 66.16
N ASP A 347 4.47 -17.08 65.40
CA ASP A 347 4.91 -15.76 65.92
C ASP A 347 5.41 -14.88 64.75
N VAL A 348 4.81 -13.71 64.55
CA VAL A 348 5.26 -12.70 63.57
C VAL A 348 6.46 -11.96 64.17
N ASP A 349 7.62 -12.59 64.13
CA ASP A 349 8.89 -11.88 64.03
C ASP A 349 9.17 -11.75 62.52
N PHE A 350 9.43 -10.54 62.03
CA PHE A 350 10.02 -10.34 60.70
C PHE A 350 11.39 -11.02 60.72
N SER A 351 11.44 -12.30 60.35
CA SER A 351 12.65 -13.09 60.34
C SER A 351 13.49 -12.68 59.13
N ASP A 352 14.80 -12.92 59.18
CA ASP A 352 15.69 -12.72 58.04
C ASP A 352 15.23 -13.52 56.78
N GLU A 353 14.29 -14.47 56.92
CA GLU A 353 13.73 -15.29 55.85
C GLU A 353 12.80 -14.51 54.90
N ASP A 354 11.99 -13.57 55.40
CA ASP A 354 11.09 -12.75 54.55
C ASP A 354 11.89 -11.84 53.61
N ILE A 355 12.99 -11.27 54.10
CA ILE A 355 13.90 -10.41 53.31
C ILE A 355 14.59 -11.23 52.22
N LEU A 356 15.02 -12.46 52.55
CA LEU A 356 15.66 -13.35 51.60
C LEU A 356 14.69 -13.81 50.51
N GLN A 357 13.41 -14.04 50.84
CA GLN A 357 12.38 -14.42 49.87
C GLN A 357 12.13 -13.31 48.84
N ASP A 358 12.02 -12.05 49.28
CA ASP A 358 11.87 -10.89 48.38
C ASP A 358 13.10 -10.69 47.48
N GLU A 359 14.32 -10.85 48.02
CA GLU A 359 15.56 -10.76 47.25
C GLU A 359 15.66 -11.88 46.19
N LEU A 360 15.27 -13.11 46.53
CA LEU A 360 15.30 -14.26 45.63
C LEU A 360 14.24 -14.17 44.52
N GLU A 361 13.04 -13.67 44.83
CA GLU A 361 11.99 -13.44 43.84
C GLU A 361 12.41 -12.36 42.82
N GLY A 362 13.10 -11.32 43.28
CA GLY A 362 13.73 -10.30 42.44
C GLY A 362 14.79 -10.87 41.48
N LEU A 363 15.47 -11.94 41.86
CA LEU A 363 16.49 -12.63 41.04
C LEU A 363 15.88 -13.60 40.01
N ALA A 364 14.71 -14.18 40.30
CA ALA A 364 14.05 -15.16 39.43
C ALA A 364 13.15 -14.52 38.37
N ALA A 365 12.45 -13.42 38.70
CA ALA A 365 11.50 -12.76 37.81
C ALA A 365 12.08 -12.35 36.43
N PRO A 366 13.31 -11.80 36.30
CA PRO A 366 13.88 -11.45 35.00
C PRO A 366 14.01 -12.63 34.03
N LEU A 367 14.32 -13.82 34.55
CA LEU A 367 14.45 -15.04 33.76
C LEU A 367 13.08 -15.53 33.26
N ARG A 368 12.04 -15.47 34.10
CA ARG A 368 10.65 -15.77 33.70
C ARG A 368 10.16 -14.83 32.61
N ALA A 369 10.38 -13.52 32.77
CA ALA A 369 10.04 -12.52 31.76
C ALA A 369 10.75 -12.80 30.42
N LEU A 370 12.04 -13.14 30.45
CA LEU A 370 12.78 -13.50 29.23
C LEU A 370 12.30 -14.81 28.60
N ALA A 371 11.93 -15.82 29.39
CA ALA A 371 11.36 -17.06 28.87
C ALA A 371 10.04 -16.80 28.14
N LEU A 372 9.16 -15.97 28.71
CA LEU A 372 7.93 -15.52 28.04
C LEU A 372 8.23 -14.74 26.75
N ALA A 373 9.24 -13.88 26.75
CA ALA A 373 9.66 -13.17 25.55
C ALA A 373 10.22 -14.10 24.45
N VAL A 374 10.90 -15.20 24.83
CA VAL A 374 11.30 -16.26 23.89
C VAL A 374 10.07 -16.96 23.33
N LEU A 375 9.10 -17.33 24.16
CA LEU A 375 7.84 -17.95 23.71
C LEU A 375 7.10 -17.04 22.72
N ARG A 376 7.03 -15.74 23.00
CA ARG A 376 6.45 -14.74 22.09
C ARG A 376 7.15 -14.72 20.73
N SER A 377 8.48 -14.79 20.72
CA SER A 377 9.26 -14.87 19.46
C SER A 377 8.99 -16.16 18.68
N VAL A 378 8.76 -17.28 19.37
CA VAL A 378 8.37 -18.56 18.75
C VAL A 378 6.97 -18.46 18.13
N LEU A 379 6.00 -17.89 18.85
CA LEU A 379 4.64 -17.64 18.37
C LEU A 379 4.64 -16.81 17.10
N ALA A 380 5.38 -15.70 17.10
CA ALA A 380 5.47 -14.80 15.94
C ALA A 380 6.09 -15.47 14.70
N CYS A 381 7.05 -16.38 14.89
CA CYS A 381 7.79 -16.99 13.79
C CYS A 381 7.16 -18.29 13.25
N ALA A 382 6.60 -19.13 14.14
CA ALA A 382 6.14 -20.47 13.80
C ALA A 382 4.62 -20.64 13.88
N GLY A 383 3.91 -19.71 14.54
CA GLY A 383 2.46 -19.84 14.80
C GLY A 383 2.08 -21.06 15.63
N VAL A 384 3.05 -21.66 16.33
CA VAL A 384 2.91 -22.83 17.21
C VAL A 384 2.30 -22.35 18.52
N LEU A 385 1.13 -22.88 18.88
CA LEU A 385 0.41 -22.45 20.08
C LEU A 385 1.07 -23.00 21.35
N PRO A 386 0.95 -22.32 22.51
CA PRO A 386 1.53 -22.82 23.76
C PRO A 386 1.06 -24.23 24.14
N THR A 387 -0.17 -24.60 23.77
CA THR A 387 -0.74 -25.93 23.97
C THR A 387 -0.04 -27.03 23.18
N GLU A 388 0.68 -26.68 22.10
CA GLU A 388 1.44 -27.63 21.27
C GLU A 388 2.86 -27.87 21.81
N LEU A 389 3.35 -27.00 22.71
CA LEU A 389 4.70 -27.06 23.28
C LEU A 389 4.76 -27.85 24.60
N GLY A 390 3.72 -27.79 25.45
CA GLY A 390 3.69 -28.50 26.73
C GLY A 390 2.32 -28.41 27.43
N THR A 391 1.95 -29.44 28.21
CA THR A 391 0.65 -29.50 28.90
C THR A 391 0.53 -28.52 30.07
N ASP A 392 1.64 -28.20 30.74
CA ASP A 392 1.64 -27.34 31.93
C ASP A 392 2.01 -25.87 31.63
N LEU A 393 2.69 -25.59 30.51
CA LEU A 393 3.08 -24.24 30.08
C LEU A 393 1.89 -23.26 30.06
N THR A 394 0.73 -23.73 29.60
CA THR A 394 -0.50 -22.94 29.52
C THR A 394 -0.97 -22.46 30.91
N ARG A 395 -0.84 -23.31 31.93
CA ARG A 395 -1.19 -22.95 33.32
C ARG A 395 -0.19 -21.95 33.90
N HIS A 396 1.10 -22.18 33.65
CA HIS A 396 2.15 -21.27 34.13
C HIS A 396 2.01 -19.86 33.53
N ILE A 397 1.64 -19.73 32.25
CA ILE A 397 1.38 -18.42 31.63
C ILE A 397 0.20 -17.71 32.30
N ILE A 398 -0.88 -18.42 32.63
CA ILE A 398 -2.05 -17.80 33.31
C ILE A 398 -1.65 -17.30 34.71
N ASN A 399 -0.88 -18.10 35.45
CA ASN A 399 -0.38 -17.70 36.75
C ASN A 399 0.54 -16.47 36.64
N ALA A 400 1.41 -16.45 35.61
CA ALA A 400 2.33 -15.35 35.33
C ALA A 400 1.64 -14.00 35.08
N ILE A 401 0.40 -14.00 34.57
CA ILE A 401 -0.39 -12.76 34.41
C ILE A 401 -0.66 -12.07 35.76
N ALA A 402 -0.87 -12.87 36.82
CA ALA A 402 -1.21 -12.40 38.16
C ALA A 402 -0.01 -12.20 39.08
N GLU A 403 1.20 -12.35 38.57
CA GLU A 403 2.41 -12.05 39.35
C GLU A 403 2.51 -10.56 39.68
N GLU A 404 3.05 -10.28 40.87
CA GLU A 404 3.30 -8.91 41.34
C GLU A 404 4.32 -8.19 40.45
N ASN A 405 5.32 -8.93 39.95
CA ASN A 405 6.36 -8.38 39.11
C ASN A 405 5.81 -7.88 37.76
N ALA A 406 5.93 -6.57 37.53
CA ALA A 406 5.39 -5.92 36.35
C ALA A 406 5.97 -6.41 35.02
N SER A 407 7.23 -6.86 35.00
CA SER A 407 7.88 -7.32 33.78
C SER A 407 7.38 -8.69 33.33
N VAL A 408 7.13 -9.61 34.27
CA VAL A 408 6.65 -10.96 33.96
C VAL A 408 5.18 -10.90 33.54
N SER A 409 4.35 -10.22 34.34
CA SER A 409 2.93 -10.02 34.06
C SER A 409 2.69 -9.31 32.72
N GLY A 410 3.48 -8.27 32.41
CA GLY A 410 3.38 -7.57 31.13
C GLY A 410 3.72 -8.43 29.92
N GLU A 411 4.78 -9.24 29.99
CA GLU A 411 5.15 -10.13 28.88
C GLU A 411 4.18 -11.32 28.75
N ALA A 412 3.67 -11.85 29.86
CA ALA A 412 2.65 -12.90 29.85
C ALA A 412 1.37 -12.43 29.14
N VAL A 413 0.91 -11.21 29.45
CA VAL A 413 -0.22 -10.59 28.75
C VAL A 413 0.05 -10.48 27.25
N ALA A 414 1.23 -10.02 26.86
CA ALA A 414 1.59 -9.86 25.45
C ALA A 414 1.61 -11.21 24.69
N VAL A 415 2.14 -12.27 25.31
CA VAL A 415 2.10 -13.64 24.77
C VAL A 415 0.66 -14.08 24.52
N VAL A 416 -0.24 -13.84 25.47
CA VAL A 416 -1.66 -14.23 25.34
C VAL A 416 -2.37 -13.46 24.25
N VAL A 417 -2.15 -12.14 24.17
CA VAL A 417 -2.72 -11.29 23.12
C VAL A 417 -2.28 -11.78 21.72
N ASP A 418 -0.99 -12.03 21.55
CA ASP A 418 -0.44 -12.52 20.28
C ASP A 418 -0.98 -13.93 19.94
N ALA A 419 -1.14 -14.80 20.93
CA ALA A 419 -1.73 -16.13 20.74
C ALA A 419 -3.21 -16.07 20.31
N ILE A 420 -4.02 -15.20 20.93
CA ILE A 420 -5.43 -14.99 20.55
C ILE A 420 -5.51 -14.42 19.13
N GLY A 421 -4.66 -13.44 18.80
CA GLY A 421 -4.57 -12.87 17.45
C GLY A 421 -4.27 -13.94 16.40
N ALA A 422 -3.24 -14.78 16.63
CA ALA A 422 -2.85 -15.85 15.72
C ALA A 422 -3.93 -16.93 15.52
N VAL A 423 -4.81 -17.13 16.50
CA VAL A 423 -5.96 -18.05 16.43
C VAL A 423 -7.10 -17.46 15.60
N CYS A 424 -7.38 -16.17 15.74
CA CYS A 424 -8.56 -15.53 15.15
C CYS A 424 -8.34 -14.97 13.74
N ASP A 425 -7.10 -14.66 13.34
CA ASP A 425 -6.78 -14.14 12.01
C ASP A 425 -6.64 -15.23 10.92
N LYS A 426 -6.66 -16.52 11.29
CA LYS A 426 -6.75 -17.63 10.33
C LYS A 426 -8.20 -17.76 9.86
N ASP A 427 -8.47 -17.39 8.61
CA ASP A 427 -9.80 -17.42 7.98
C ASP A 427 -10.61 -18.67 8.38
N ALA A 428 -11.89 -18.44 8.72
CA ALA A 428 -12.82 -19.44 9.27
C ALA A 428 -13.01 -20.71 8.42
N SER A 429 -12.49 -20.78 7.19
CA SER A 429 -12.50 -21.97 6.34
C SER A 429 -11.40 -22.99 6.65
N ASP A 430 -10.28 -22.58 7.26
CA ASP A 430 -9.11 -23.42 7.55
C ASP A 430 -8.76 -23.49 9.04
N ALA A 431 -9.68 -23.09 9.92
CA ALA A 431 -9.51 -23.17 11.37
C ALA A 431 -9.32 -24.63 11.80
N SER A 432 -8.06 -25.07 11.85
CA SER A 432 -7.66 -26.36 12.37
C SER A 432 -8.24 -26.54 13.77
N GLY A 433 -8.71 -27.75 14.11
CA GLY A 433 -9.38 -28.03 15.39
C GLY A 433 -8.58 -27.61 16.64
N ALA A 434 -7.27 -27.40 16.54
CA ALA A 434 -6.41 -26.91 17.61
C ALA A 434 -6.72 -25.46 18.04
N ALA A 435 -7.06 -24.57 17.10
CA ALA A 435 -7.35 -23.16 17.37
C ALA A 435 -8.66 -22.99 18.15
N ALA A 436 -9.71 -23.73 17.76
CA ALA A 436 -10.98 -23.79 18.48
C ALA A 436 -10.85 -24.51 19.83
N MET A 437 -9.99 -25.52 19.94
CA MET A 437 -9.70 -26.20 21.21
C MET A 437 -8.97 -25.26 22.18
N PHE A 438 -7.98 -24.50 21.70
CA PHE A 438 -7.28 -23.48 22.48
C PHE A 438 -8.26 -22.45 23.05
N ALA A 439 -9.11 -21.86 22.21
CA ALA A 439 -10.09 -20.86 22.64
C ALA A 439 -11.07 -21.43 23.69
N ARG A 440 -11.56 -22.66 23.53
CA ARG A 440 -12.51 -23.31 24.47
C ARG A 440 -11.91 -23.64 25.83
N THR A 441 -10.62 -23.93 25.90
CA THR A 441 -9.95 -24.30 27.17
C THR A 441 -9.32 -23.09 27.85
N TYR A 442 -8.77 -22.15 27.08
CA TYR A 442 -7.96 -21.05 27.61
C TYR A 442 -8.78 -19.81 28.00
N VAL A 443 -9.77 -19.42 27.18
CA VAL A 443 -10.58 -18.21 27.44
C VAL A 443 -11.35 -18.29 28.76
N PRO A 444 -11.97 -19.41 29.17
CA PRO A 444 -12.65 -19.50 30.46
C PRO A 444 -11.71 -19.36 31.67
N LEU A 445 -10.48 -19.89 31.57
CA LEU A 445 -9.49 -19.77 32.64
C LEU A 445 -8.98 -18.33 32.78
N LEU A 446 -8.78 -17.63 31.65
CA LEU A 446 -8.45 -16.21 31.64
C LEU A 446 -9.58 -15.37 32.24
N GLU A 447 -10.84 -15.68 31.89
CA GLU A 447 -12.00 -14.98 32.45
C GLU A 447 -12.06 -15.11 33.99
N MET A 448 -11.86 -16.31 34.52
CA MET A 448 -11.76 -16.52 35.97
C MET A 448 -10.63 -15.72 36.59
N GLN A 449 -9.42 -15.76 36.01
CA GLN A 449 -8.27 -15.04 36.55
C GLN A 449 -8.46 -13.51 36.53
N ILE A 450 -9.10 -12.98 35.48
CA ILE A 450 -9.42 -11.56 35.34
C ILE A 450 -10.34 -11.09 36.47
N PHE A 451 -11.37 -11.86 36.83
CA PHE A 451 -12.34 -11.43 37.84
C PHE A 451 -11.99 -11.82 39.28
N ASP A 452 -11.43 -13.01 39.49
CA ASP A 452 -11.17 -13.56 40.83
C ASP A 452 -9.81 -13.13 41.37
N GLY A 453 -8.82 -12.90 40.50
CA GLY A 453 -7.47 -12.49 40.89
C GLY A 453 -7.14 -11.01 40.62
N LEU A 454 -7.50 -10.49 39.44
CA LEU A 454 -6.87 -9.28 38.90
C LEU A 454 -7.72 -7.99 39.03
N LEU A 455 -9.03 -8.05 38.81
CA LEU A 455 -9.95 -6.90 38.97
C LEU A 455 -10.50 -6.80 40.41
N THR A 456 -9.60 -6.80 41.39
CA THR A 456 -9.87 -6.68 42.83
C THR A 456 -9.43 -5.30 43.36
N ALA A 457 -9.79 -4.95 44.60
CA ALA A 457 -9.43 -3.65 45.19
C ALA A 457 -7.91 -3.47 45.31
N ASP A 458 -7.18 -4.56 45.56
CA ASP A 458 -5.72 -4.57 45.68
C ASP A 458 -5.04 -4.63 44.29
N GLY A 459 -5.75 -5.12 43.26
CA GLY A 459 -5.25 -5.31 41.90
C GLY A 459 -5.43 -4.12 40.93
N VAL A 460 -5.93 -2.96 41.36
CA VAL A 460 -6.20 -1.81 40.44
C VAL A 460 -4.93 -1.34 39.71
N ALA A 461 -3.75 -1.46 40.34
CA ALA A 461 -2.47 -1.14 39.70
C ALA A 461 -2.10 -2.09 38.54
N LEU A 462 -2.69 -3.29 38.47
CA LEU A 462 -2.55 -4.24 37.36
C LEU A 462 -3.45 -3.88 36.17
N PHE A 463 -4.49 -3.06 36.36
CA PHE A 463 -5.48 -2.75 35.32
C PHE A 463 -4.85 -2.20 34.04
N ALA A 464 -3.91 -1.26 34.15
CA ALA A 464 -3.23 -0.66 33.00
C ALA A 464 -2.43 -1.68 32.16
N ARG A 465 -2.05 -2.82 32.75
CA ARG A 465 -1.37 -3.92 32.03
C ARG A 465 -2.36 -4.86 31.33
N LEU A 466 -3.59 -4.94 31.82
CA LEU A 466 -4.60 -5.91 31.41
C LEU A 466 -5.60 -5.36 30.40
N GLU A 467 -5.71 -4.04 30.26
CA GLU A 467 -6.68 -3.41 29.36
C GLU A 467 -6.57 -3.96 27.92
N VAL A 468 -5.35 -4.12 27.40
CA VAL A 468 -5.09 -4.62 26.04
C VAL A 468 -5.54 -6.08 25.89
N LEU A 469 -5.36 -6.89 26.95
CA LEU A 469 -5.83 -8.27 26.97
C LEU A 469 -7.36 -8.33 26.92
N ILE A 470 -8.02 -7.56 27.78
CA ILE A 470 -9.48 -7.52 27.87
C ILE A 470 -10.07 -6.97 26.56
N GLU A 471 -9.49 -5.90 26.02
CA GLU A 471 -9.85 -5.32 24.73
C GLU A 471 -9.74 -6.36 23.61
N THR A 472 -8.63 -7.09 23.53
CA THR A 472 -8.40 -8.14 22.53
C THR A 472 -9.41 -9.28 22.66
N LEU A 473 -9.70 -9.72 23.89
CA LEU A 473 -10.72 -10.75 24.16
C LEU A 473 -12.10 -10.32 23.66
N VAL A 474 -12.50 -9.07 23.91
CA VAL A 474 -13.79 -8.52 23.46
C VAL A 474 -13.88 -8.43 21.94
N TRP A 475 -12.83 -7.94 21.27
CA TRP A 475 -12.82 -7.77 19.81
C TRP A 475 -12.73 -9.10 19.04
N LYS A 476 -11.84 -10.01 19.49
CA LYS A 476 -11.45 -11.20 18.71
C LYS A 476 -12.14 -12.48 19.16
N ALA A 477 -12.57 -12.58 20.42
CA ALA A 477 -13.14 -13.81 20.98
C ALA A 477 -14.49 -13.63 21.73
N PRO A 478 -15.44 -12.81 21.25
CA PRO A 478 -16.69 -12.55 21.99
C PRO A 478 -17.57 -13.80 22.15
N GLU A 479 -17.50 -14.76 21.23
CA GLU A 479 -18.30 -16.01 21.26
C GLU A 479 -17.88 -16.98 22.38
N TYR A 480 -16.66 -16.84 22.91
CA TYR A 480 -16.09 -17.73 23.92
C TYR A 480 -16.17 -17.18 25.34
N LEU A 481 -16.60 -15.93 25.51
CA LEU A 481 -16.79 -15.27 26.81
C LEU A 481 -18.16 -15.62 27.42
N SER A 482 -18.26 -15.58 28.75
CA SER A 482 -19.55 -15.82 29.41
C SER A 482 -20.60 -14.74 29.09
N ALA A 483 -21.88 -15.12 29.09
CA ALA A 483 -22.99 -14.20 28.79
C ALA A 483 -23.11 -13.02 29.78
N GLY A 484 -22.52 -13.13 30.98
CA GLY A 484 -22.50 -12.10 32.02
C GLY A 484 -21.20 -11.29 32.10
N PHE A 485 -20.25 -11.55 31.19
CA PHE A 485 -18.91 -10.96 31.20
C PHE A 485 -18.95 -9.42 31.17
N ALA A 486 -19.63 -8.84 30.17
CA ALA A 486 -19.68 -7.40 29.97
C ALA A 486 -20.33 -6.65 31.15
N ASP A 487 -21.41 -7.18 31.72
CA ASP A 487 -22.08 -6.58 32.88
C ASP A 487 -21.18 -6.63 34.13
N THR A 488 -20.51 -7.75 34.36
CA THR A 488 -19.58 -7.92 35.48
C THR A 488 -18.38 -6.99 35.35
N LEU A 489 -17.80 -6.90 34.15
CA LEU A 489 -16.67 -6.03 33.85
C LEU A 489 -17.02 -4.55 34.04
N THR A 490 -18.13 -4.08 33.46
CA THR A 490 -18.56 -2.67 33.57
C THR A 490 -18.90 -2.27 35.00
N ARG A 491 -19.50 -3.17 35.80
CA ARG A 491 -19.75 -2.94 37.23
C ARG A 491 -18.46 -2.91 38.06
N ARG A 492 -17.48 -3.75 37.74
CA ARG A 492 -16.17 -3.72 38.42
C ARG A 492 -15.37 -2.46 38.09
N ILE A 493 -15.35 -2.03 36.83
CA ILE A 493 -14.75 -0.76 36.40
C ILE A 493 -15.35 0.41 37.19
N MET A 494 -16.68 0.41 37.35
CA MET A 494 -17.38 1.41 38.16
C MET A 494 -17.02 1.33 39.65
N SER A 495 -17.00 0.14 40.26
CA SER A 495 -16.66 -0.01 41.69
C SER A 495 -15.22 0.35 42.01
N LEU A 496 -14.30 0.12 41.07
CA LEU A 496 -12.87 0.41 41.21
C LEU A 496 -12.52 1.87 40.83
N SER A 497 -13.52 2.68 40.44
CA SER A 497 -13.34 4.09 40.06
C SER A 497 -12.31 4.35 38.95
N VAL A 498 -12.17 3.40 38.01
CA VAL A 498 -11.32 3.57 36.82
C VAL A 498 -12.00 4.58 35.88
N SER A 499 -11.29 5.66 35.54
CA SER A 499 -11.81 6.78 34.74
C SER A 499 -10.79 7.21 33.69
N LEU A 500 -11.22 7.87 32.61
CA LEU A 500 -10.34 8.42 31.59
C LEU A 500 -9.37 9.50 32.13
N LYS A 501 -9.65 10.06 33.32
CA LYS A 501 -8.74 10.99 34.01
C LYS A 501 -7.60 10.27 34.73
N SER A 502 -7.85 9.09 35.29
CA SER A 502 -6.85 8.28 36.01
C SER A 502 -6.11 7.32 35.07
N HIS A 503 -6.81 6.75 34.09
CA HIS A 503 -6.31 5.76 33.14
C HIS A 503 -6.85 6.10 31.72
N PRO A 504 -6.12 6.89 30.91
CA PRO A 504 -6.60 7.34 29.60
C PRO A 504 -6.71 6.20 28.58
N ASP A 505 -5.94 5.13 28.76
CA ASP A 505 -5.84 4.02 27.81
C ASP A 505 -7.07 3.08 27.83
N VAL A 506 -7.91 3.18 28.88
CA VAL A 506 -9.23 2.53 29.01
C VAL A 506 -10.17 2.84 27.82
N LEU A 507 -9.91 3.93 27.10
CA LEU A 507 -10.71 4.33 25.95
C LEU A 507 -10.84 3.23 24.89
N GLY A 508 -9.77 2.45 24.64
CA GLY A 508 -9.82 1.32 23.71
C GLY A 508 -10.81 0.24 24.14
N LEU A 509 -10.86 -0.04 25.45
CA LEU A 509 -11.85 -0.94 26.03
C LEU A 509 -13.27 -0.40 25.92
N TYR A 510 -13.49 0.91 26.11
CA TYR A 510 -14.81 1.52 25.91
C TYR A 510 -15.28 1.33 24.47
N GLU A 511 -14.39 1.53 23.49
CA GLU A 511 -14.67 1.30 22.08
C GLU A 511 -15.07 -0.16 21.80
N ALA A 512 -14.27 -1.12 22.28
CA ALA A 512 -14.52 -2.55 22.10
C ALA A 512 -15.87 -2.99 22.68
N LEU A 513 -16.19 -2.52 23.91
CA LEU A 513 -17.46 -2.81 24.57
C LEU A 513 -18.65 -2.20 23.83
N PHE A 514 -18.52 -0.94 23.37
CA PHE A 514 -19.57 -0.32 22.58
C PHE A 514 -19.71 -0.95 21.19
N ALA A 515 -18.65 -1.41 20.54
CA ALA A 515 -18.78 -2.08 19.25
C ALA A 515 -19.47 -3.47 19.36
N THR A 516 -19.20 -4.20 20.46
CA THR A 516 -19.51 -5.64 20.54
C THR A 516 -20.82 -5.97 21.26
N TYR A 517 -21.11 -5.33 22.40
CA TYR A 517 -22.25 -5.68 23.25
C TYR A 517 -23.44 -4.72 23.09
N SER A 518 -24.66 -5.12 23.47
CA SER A 518 -25.79 -4.18 23.54
C SER A 518 -25.77 -3.36 24.83
N LEU A 519 -26.45 -2.20 24.85
CA LEU A 519 -26.50 -1.35 26.07
C LEU A 519 -27.20 -2.05 27.23
N ASP A 520 -28.17 -2.93 26.95
CA ASP A 520 -28.91 -3.68 27.98
C ASP A 520 -28.04 -4.73 28.69
N GLN A 521 -26.94 -5.16 28.06
CA GLN A 521 -25.99 -6.12 28.61
C GLN A 521 -24.92 -5.46 29.52
N MET A 522 -24.94 -4.14 29.66
CA MET A 522 -23.91 -3.37 30.36
C MET A 522 -24.52 -2.50 31.47
N GLY A 523 -24.57 -3.00 32.70
CA GLY A 523 -25.12 -2.27 33.84
C GLY A 523 -24.37 -0.98 34.20
N GLY A 524 -23.08 -0.87 33.84
CA GLY A 524 -22.24 0.32 34.09
C GLY A 524 -22.16 1.34 32.95
N ALA A 525 -22.91 1.18 31.86
CA ALA A 525 -22.74 1.98 30.63
C ALA A 525 -22.93 3.50 30.84
N GLU A 526 -23.86 3.92 31.71
CA GLU A 526 -24.11 5.34 31.98
C GLU A 526 -22.89 6.03 32.62
N HIS A 527 -22.19 5.34 33.51
CA HIS A 527 -21.00 5.89 34.17
C HIS A 527 -19.86 6.11 33.16
N MET A 528 -19.64 5.14 32.26
CA MET A 528 -18.64 5.23 31.20
C MET A 528 -18.94 6.38 30.23
N LEU A 529 -20.21 6.58 29.86
CA LEU A 529 -20.63 7.68 28.99
C LEU A 529 -20.47 9.06 29.65
N ARG A 530 -20.73 9.17 30.97
CA ARG A 530 -20.48 10.41 31.72
C ARG A 530 -18.99 10.74 31.80
N ASP A 531 -18.16 9.73 32.04
CA ASP A 531 -16.71 9.87 32.06
C ASP A 531 -16.17 10.32 30.68
N LEU A 532 -16.66 9.72 29.59
CA LEU A 532 -16.35 10.14 28.23
C LEU A 532 -16.80 11.59 27.94
N ALA A 533 -18.00 11.97 28.38
CA ALA A 533 -18.50 13.35 28.21
C ALA A 533 -17.65 14.38 28.98
N ASP A 534 -17.20 14.04 30.20
CA ASP A 534 -16.32 14.90 30.99
C ASP A 534 -14.91 15.01 30.38
N ALA A 535 -14.40 13.93 29.78
CA ALA A 535 -13.13 13.96 29.04
C ALA A 535 -13.21 14.88 27.81
N VAL A 536 -14.29 14.79 27.01
CA VAL A 536 -14.52 15.68 25.87
C VAL A 536 -14.62 17.15 26.31
N ARG A 537 -15.21 17.44 27.49
CA ARG A 537 -15.32 18.80 28.03
C ARG A 537 -13.98 19.37 28.51
N GLY A 538 -13.09 18.55 29.05
CA GLY A 538 -11.87 18.99 29.75
C GLY A 538 -10.63 19.24 28.87
N LEU A 539 -10.64 18.87 27.59
CA LEU A 539 -9.46 18.97 26.74
C LEU A 539 -9.39 20.28 25.93
N HIS A 540 -8.58 21.22 26.43
CA HIS A 540 -8.25 22.46 25.70
C HIS A 540 -6.91 22.39 24.93
N ALA A 541 -6.11 21.32 25.03
CA ALA A 541 -4.69 21.35 24.62
C ALA A 541 -4.16 20.20 23.70
N TYR A 542 -4.82 19.04 23.58
CA TYR A 542 -4.28 17.90 22.81
C TYR A 542 -5.21 17.43 21.68
N GLY A 543 -4.93 17.84 20.44
CA GLY A 543 -5.76 17.50 19.27
C GLY A 543 -5.79 16.02 18.90
N SER A 544 -4.74 15.25 19.22
CA SER A 544 -4.66 13.81 18.90
C SER A 544 -5.55 12.92 19.77
N ALA A 545 -5.72 13.28 21.04
CA ALA A 545 -6.58 12.53 21.97
C ALA A 545 -8.07 12.79 21.71
N MET A 546 -8.43 14.04 21.34
CA MET A 546 -9.81 14.41 21.04
C MET A 546 -10.41 13.57 19.89
N ALA A 547 -9.63 13.31 18.85
CA ALA A 547 -10.05 12.47 17.72
C ALA A 547 -10.49 11.08 18.17
N LYS A 548 -9.76 10.46 19.11
CA LYS A 548 -10.08 9.13 19.65
C LYS A 548 -11.35 9.17 20.49
N TYR A 549 -11.50 10.16 21.38
CA TYR A 549 -12.73 10.30 22.18
C TYR A 549 -13.97 10.47 21.31
N LEU A 550 -13.88 11.29 20.28
CA LEU A 550 -14.96 11.54 19.33
C LEU A 550 -15.27 10.32 18.45
N HIS A 551 -14.27 9.49 18.14
CA HIS A 551 -14.48 8.22 17.46
C HIS A 551 -15.36 7.27 18.29
N VAL A 552 -15.03 7.09 19.58
CA VAL A 552 -15.82 6.26 20.49
C VAL A 552 -17.25 6.81 20.66
N CYS A 553 -17.42 8.14 20.72
CA CYS A 553 -18.74 8.77 20.68
C CYS A 553 -19.52 8.38 19.41
N GLY A 554 -18.88 8.37 18.25
CA GLY A 554 -19.49 7.94 16.98
C GLY A 554 -19.94 6.47 17.00
N VAL A 555 -19.14 5.57 17.58
CA VAL A 555 -19.51 4.16 17.78
C VAL A 555 -20.76 4.05 18.66
N PHE A 556 -20.83 4.84 19.74
CA PHE A 556 -22.02 4.89 20.61
C PHE A 556 -23.25 5.45 19.89
N PHE A 557 -23.12 6.54 19.13
CA PHE A 557 -24.25 7.12 18.38
C PHE A 557 -24.78 6.15 17.31
N GLY A 558 -23.89 5.36 16.70
CA GLY A 558 -24.20 4.47 15.58
C GLY A 558 -24.84 3.14 15.96
N LYS A 559 -24.94 2.82 17.25
CA LYS A 559 -25.52 1.55 17.71
C LYS A 559 -26.97 1.37 17.27
N LYS A 560 -27.29 0.14 16.84
CA LYS A 560 -28.65 -0.30 16.47
C LYS A 560 -28.99 -1.62 17.17
N PRO A 561 -30.23 -1.82 17.63
CA PRO A 561 -31.37 -0.90 17.60
C PRO A 561 -31.20 0.28 18.57
N VAL A 562 -31.73 1.45 18.22
CA VAL A 562 -31.67 2.66 19.06
C VAL A 562 -32.60 2.50 20.25
N SER A 563 -32.06 2.60 21.47
CA SER A 563 -32.85 2.52 22.70
C SER A 563 -33.25 3.92 23.22
N LEU A 564 -34.39 4.01 23.92
CA LEU A 564 -34.84 5.28 24.54
C LEU A 564 -33.81 5.85 25.53
N GLN A 565 -33.02 4.98 26.18
CA GLN A 565 -31.94 5.37 27.08
C GLN A 565 -30.76 6.00 26.31
N GLN A 566 -30.37 5.41 25.17
CA GLN A 566 -29.34 5.97 24.28
C GLN A 566 -29.70 7.38 23.82
N GLU A 567 -30.96 7.59 23.43
CA GLU A 567 -31.47 8.92 23.03
C GLU A 567 -31.38 9.92 24.18
N SER A 568 -31.79 9.53 25.39
CA SER A 568 -31.75 10.38 26.58
C SER A 568 -30.31 10.79 26.93
N TRP A 569 -29.39 9.83 26.98
CA TRP A 569 -27.99 10.09 27.32
C TRP A 569 -27.27 10.92 26.25
N ALA A 570 -27.48 10.64 24.96
CA ALA A 570 -26.88 11.44 23.89
C ALA A 570 -27.34 12.91 23.93
N ASN A 571 -28.64 13.15 24.18
CA ASN A 571 -29.19 14.50 24.26
C ASN A 571 -28.76 15.28 25.52
N THR A 572 -28.59 14.59 26.65
CA THR A 572 -28.29 15.23 27.95
C THR A 572 -26.79 15.40 28.19
N LEU A 573 -25.96 14.43 27.79
CA LEU A 573 -24.53 14.42 28.09
C LEU A 573 -23.69 15.04 26.98
N PHE A 574 -23.96 14.73 25.70
CA PHE A 574 -23.04 15.06 24.60
C PHE A 574 -23.47 16.25 23.75
N PHE A 575 -24.78 16.46 23.55
CA PHE A 575 -25.27 17.45 22.59
C PHE A 575 -24.77 18.88 22.85
N SER A 576 -24.93 19.39 24.08
CA SER A 576 -24.50 20.75 24.44
C SER A 576 -22.98 20.91 24.34
N ILE A 577 -22.22 19.91 24.80
CA ILE A 577 -20.76 19.90 24.75
C ILE A 577 -20.27 20.03 23.31
N LEU A 578 -20.82 19.23 22.39
CA LEU A 578 -20.43 19.28 20.98
C LEU A 578 -20.86 20.60 20.32
N ALA A 579 -22.10 21.04 20.54
CA ALA A 579 -22.65 22.24 19.92
C ALA A 579 -21.92 23.53 20.33
N ASP A 580 -21.53 23.66 21.60
CA ASP A 580 -20.81 24.85 22.10
C ASP A 580 -19.33 24.84 21.68
N SER A 581 -18.73 23.65 21.54
CA SER A 581 -17.30 23.51 21.24
C SER A 581 -16.94 23.69 19.76
N VAL A 582 -17.85 23.37 18.82
CA VAL A 582 -17.60 23.46 17.36
C VAL A 582 -17.14 24.86 16.92
N ASN A 583 -17.73 25.92 17.48
CA ASN A 583 -17.43 27.31 17.10
C ASN A 583 -16.49 28.02 18.08
N SER A 584 -15.96 27.32 19.09
CA SER A 584 -15.04 27.93 20.05
C SER A 584 -13.71 28.28 19.39
N PRO A 585 -13.22 29.53 19.49
CA PRO A 585 -11.94 29.95 18.91
C PRO A 585 -10.73 29.33 19.62
N GLN A 586 -10.93 28.67 20.76
CA GLN A 586 -9.86 28.04 21.54
C GLN A 586 -9.38 26.72 20.93
N HIS A 587 -10.17 26.09 20.05
CA HIS A 587 -9.82 24.82 19.41
C HIS A 587 -9.15 25.01 18.04
N SER A 588 -8.21 24.12 17.71
CA SER A 588 -7.59 24.09 16.38
C SER A 588 -8.61 23.81 15.27
N VAL A 589 -8.25 24.09 14.01
CA VAL A 589 -9.12 23.82 12.85
C VAL A 589 -9.49 22.33 12.79
N ASP A 590 -8.52 21.44 12.94
CA ASP A 590 -8.73 19.99 12.83
C ASP A 590 -9.70 19.47 13.90
N VAL A 591 -9.56 19.95 15.14
CA VAL A 591 -10.46 19.58 16.24
C VAL A 591 -11.88 20.08 15.98
N ARG A 592 -12.04 21.30 15.45
CA ARG A 592 -13.37 21.83 15.08
C ARG A 592 -14.03 21.02 13.97
N GLN A 593 -13.27 20.57 12.97
CA GLN A 593 -13.79 19.69 11.92
C GLN A 593 -14.24 18.33 12.49
N GLN A 594 -13.46 17.73 13.39
CA GLN A 594 -13.82 16.47 14.04
C GLN A 594 -15.07 16.61 14.93
N LEU A 595 -15.16 17.68 15.74
CA LEU A 595 -16.34 17.97 16.55
C LEU A 595 -17.59 18.16 15.69
N LEU A 596 -17.45 18.78 14.52
CA LEU A 596 -18.53 18.99 13.57
C LEU A 596 -19.01 17.68 12.94
N CYS A 597 -18.09 16.78 12.58
CA CYS A 597 -18.42 15.43 12.12
C CYS A 597 -19.18 14.65 13.20
N SER A 598 -18.70 14.63 14.44
CA SER A 598 -19.38 13.91 15.53
C SER A 598 -20.74 14.49 15.90
N LEU A 599 -20.90 15.83 15.86
CA LEU A 599 -22.21 16.46 16.02
C LEU A 599 -23.16 16.04 14.89
N THR A 600 -22.63 15.91 13.66
CA THR A 600 -23.38 15.45 12.50
C THR A 600 -23.81 14.00 12.65
N ASP A 601 -22.93 13.11 13.12
CA ASP A 601 -23.25 11.70 13.36
C ASP A 601 -24.36 11.56 14.40
N LEU A 602 -24.28 12.29 15.52
CA LEU A 602 -25.35 12.34 16.53
C LEU A 602 -26.66 12.82 15.88
N LEU A 603 -26.62 13.92 15.14
CA LEU A 603 -27.79 14.48 14.47
C LEU A 603 -28.38 13.54 13.42
N VAL A 604 -27.59 12.74 12.71
CA VAL A 604 -28.09 11.82 11.68
C VAL A 604 -28.68 10.56 12.32
N GLN A 605 -28.01 10.01 13.33
CA GLN A 605 -28.28 8.68 13.87
C GLN A 605 -29.34 8.65 14.99
N LEU A 606 -29.46 9.72 15.80
CA LEU A 606 -30.33 9.75 16.98
C LEU A 606 -31.34 10.90 16.95
N PRO A 607 -32.62 10.72 17.33
CA PRO A 607 -33.56 11.83 17.46
C PRO A 607 -33.11 12.83 18.53
N VAL A 608 -33.39 14.11 18.27
CA VAL A 608 -32.93 15.24 19.09
C VAL A 608 -34.13 16.05 19.56
N THR A 609 -34.08 16.59 20.78
CA THR A 609 -35.15 17.43 21.35
C THR A 609 -35.31 18.74 20.56
N SER A 610 -36.49 19.38 20.65
CA SER A 610 -36.76 20.63 19.93
C SER A 610 -35.81 21.76 20.30
N ALA A 611 -35.45 21.90 21.59
CA ALA A 611 -34.50 22.91 22.06
C ALA A 611 -33.08 22.69 21.48
N ASN A 612 -32.63 21.43 21.48
CA ASN A 612 -31.34 21.07 20.90
C ASN A 612 -31.34 21.27 19.37
N GLN A 613 -32.46 21.00 18.70
CA GLN A 613 -32.61 21.24 17.27
C GLN A 613 -32.39 22.72 16.90
N GLU A 614 -32.94 23.66 17.67
CA GLU A 614 -32.71 25.11 17.47
C GLU A 614 -31.25 25.51 17.69
N LEU A 615 -30.59 24.93 18.70
CA LEU A 615 -29.18 25.19 18.97
C LEU A 615 -28.29 24.66 17.84
N ALA A 616 -28.53 23.44 17.33
CA ALA A 616 -27.81 22.89 16.19
C ALA A 616 -27.90 23.79 14.95
N GLN A 617 -29.09 24.32 14.66
CA GLN A 617 -29.28 25.23 13.52
C GLN A 617 -28.41 26.49 13.64
N ARG A 618 -28.34 27.10 14.83
CA ARG A 618 -27.49 28.28 15.08
C ARG A 618 -26.01 27.94 14.97
N THR A 619 -25.58 26.84 15.58
CA THR A 619 -24.18 26.39 15.55
C THR A 619 -23.71 26.09 14.12
N LEU A 620 -24.50 25.36 13.33
CA LEU A 620 -24.18 25.03 11.95
C LEU A 620 -24.13 26.29 11.07
N ALA A 621 -25.08 27.21 11.23
CA ALA A 621 -25.09 28.49 10.50
C ALA A 621 -23.85 29.36 10.78
N ALA A 622 -23.39 29.38 12.04
CA ALA A 622 -22.18 30.08 12.44
C ALA A 622 -20.91 29.41 11.88
N SER A 623 -20.87 28.08 11.83
CA SER A 623 -19.70 27.32 11.33
C SER A 623 -19.38 27.59 9.85
N LEU A 624 -20.38 27.97 9.04
CA LEU A 624 -20.21 28.39 7.65
C LEU A 624 -19.42 29.70 7.49
N ASN A 625 -19.19 30.49 8.55
CA ASN A 625 -18.40 31.72 8.48
C ASN A 625 -16.89 31.48 8.51
N TYR A 626 -16.43 30.29 8.89
CA TYR A 626 -15.00 30.02 9.11
C TYR A 626 -14.37 29.35 7.90
N GLU A 627 -13.56 30.08 7.13
CA GLU A 627 -12.93 29.65 5.86
C GLU A 627 -12.31 28.25 5.92
N ALA A 628 -11.55 27.94 6.99
CA ALA A 628 -10.85 26.67 7.14
C ALA A 628 -11.76 25.46 7.46
N THR A 629 -13.00 25.67 7.89
CA THR A 629 -13.95 24.58 8.23
C THR A 629 -15.13 24.49 7.27
N VAL A 630 -15.36 25.49 6.40
CA VAL A 630 -16.53 25.55 5.51
C VAL A 630 -16.68 24.29 4.67
N GLY A 631 -15.62 23.77 4.06
CA GLY A 631 -15.70 22.56 3.24
C GLY A 631 -16.29 21.36 3.99
N CYS A 632 -15.81 21.13 5.22
CA CYS A 632 -16.32 20.10 6.12
C CYS A 632 -17.76 20.38 6.57
N THR A 633 -18.09 21.65 6.86
CA THR A 633 -19.46 22.07 7.19
C THR A 633 -20.45 21.77 6.07
N VAL A 634 -20.09 22.05 4.82
CA VAL A 634 -20.96 21.80 3.66
C VAL A 634 -21.22 20.31 3.47
N GLU A 635 -20.19 19.48 3.63
CA GLU A 635 -20.33 18.02 3.57
C GLU A 635 -21.24 17.49 4.70
N CYS A 636 -21.01 17.96 5.92
CA CYS A 636 -21.83 17.63 7.08
C CYS A 636 -23.30 18.02 6.88
N LEU A 637 -23.57 19.25 6.43
CA LEU A 637 -24.91 19.73 6.12
C LEU A 637 -25.59 18.89 5.02
N THR A 638 -24.83 18.38 4.05
CA THR A 638 -25.37 17.50 2.99
C THR A 638 -25.89 16.20 3.60
N ARG A 639 -25.08 15.54 4.45
CA ARG A 639 -25.49 14.32 5.17
C ARG A 639 -26.71 14.55 6.05
N ILE A 640 -26.75 15.68 6.78
CA ILE A 640 -27.91 16.02 7.62
C ILE A 640 -29.16 16.24 6.76
N CYS A 641 -29.06 16.94 5.63
CA CYS A 641 -30.18 17.21 4.75
C CYS A 641 -30.76 15.92 4.14
N GLU A 642 -29.91 14.95 3.81
CA GLU A 642 -30.34 13.67 3.27
C GLU A 642 -31.14 12.84 4.30
N HIS A 643 -30.71 12.80 5.55
CA HIS A 643 -31.30 11.93 6.56
C HIS A 643 -32.35 12.62 7.45
N LYS A 644 -32.25 13.94 7.68
CA LYS A 644 -33.12 14.70 8.58
C LYS A 644 -33.57 16.04 8.00
N VAL A 645 -34.50 15.95 7.04
CA VAL A 645 -35.13 17.09 6.37
C VAL A 645 -35.78 18.09 7.35
N ARG A 646 -36.28 17.64 8.51
CA ARG A 646 -36.93 18.50 9.53
C ARG A 646 -36.05 19.64 10.05
N LEU A 647 -34.72 19.48 10.03
CA LEU A 647 -33.77 20.53 10.42
C LEU A 647 -33.75 21.71 9.43
N PHE A 648 -34.13 21.50 8.17
CA PHE A 648 -34.10 22.48 7.09
C PHE A 648 -35.47 23.11 6.79
N VAL A 649 -36.50 22.83 7.60
CA VAL A 649 -37.87 23.32 7.42
C VAL A 649 -38.00 24.82 7.75
N ALA A 650 -37.12 25.37 8.60
CA ALA A 650 -37.08 26.81 8.86
C ALA A 650 -36.57 27.56 7.61
N MET A 651 -37.44 28.39 7.01
CA MET A 651 -37.13 29.10 5.76
C MET A 651 -35.89 30.01 5.86
N ASP A 652 -35.59 30.50 7.06
CA ASP A 652 -34.48 31.42 7.33
C ASP A 652 -33.10 30.74 7.21
N LEU A 653 -32.97 29.48 7.61
CA LEU A 653 -31.70 28.75 7.59
C LEU A 653 -31.31 28.36 6.15
N SER A 654 -32.25 27.80 5.40
CA SER A 654 -32.04 27.38 4.01
C SER A 654 -31.70 28.58 3.12
N GLY A 655 -32.30 29.75 3.38
CA GLY A 655 -31.97 31.01 2.69
C GLY A 655 -30.55 31.50 2.96
N LEU A 656 -30.15 31.55 4.23
CA LEU A 656 -28.80 31.96 4.63
C LEU A 656 -27.72 31.02 4.06
N ILE A 657 -27.99 29.71 4.03
CA ILE A 657 -27.07 28.70 3.47
C ILE A 657 -26.91 28.95 1.97
N ILE A 658 -28.01 29.07 1.21
CA ILE A 658 -27.94 29.24 -0.25
C ILE A 658 -27.24 30.53 -0.65
N GLU A 659 -27.50 31.64 0.05
CA GLU A 659 -26.82 32.92 -0.21
C GLU A 659 -25.29 32.80 -0.04
N LYS A 660 -24.85 32.20 1.08
CA LYS A 660 -23.43 31.95 1.36
C LYS A 660 -22.80 31.00 0.36
N LEU A 661 -23.44 29.87 0.08
CA LEU A 661 -22.92 28.89 -0.88
C LEU A 661 -22.78 29.50 -2.29
N GLY A 662 -23.72 30.37 -2.68
CA GLY A 662 -23.67 31.09 -3.95
C GLY A 662 -22.48 32.06 -4.06
N SER A 663 -21.87 32.46 -2.95
CA SER A 663 -20.63 33.28 -2.95
C SER A 663 -19.36 32.44 -3.22
N TYR A 664 -19.39 31.14 -2.92
CA TYR A 664 -18.25 30.24 -3.14
C TYR A 664 -18.07 29.78 -4.58
N HIS A 665 -19.07 29.98 -5.45
CA HIS A 665 -18.96 29.63 -6.88
C HIS A 665 -17.95 30.50 -7.66
N SER A 666 -17.49 31.61 -7.07
CA SER A 666 -16.38 32.42 -7.61
C SER A 666 -15.01 32.10 -6.99
N CYS A 667 -14.94 31.15 -6.06
CA CYS A 667 -13.67 30.75 -5.43
C CYS A 667 -12.83 29.87 -6.35
N GLY A 668 -11.51 29.85 -6.15
CA GLY A 668 -10.59 28.98 -6.92
C GLY A 668 -10.62 27.50 -6.53
N ASP A 669 -11.29 27.15 -5.42
CA ASP A 669 -11.35 25.78 -4.90
C ASP A 669 -12.46 24.96 -5.56
N ARG A 670 -12.05 24.03 -6.43
CA ARG A 670 -12.95 23.13 -7.17
C ARG A 670 -13.72 22.17 -6.27
N THR A 671 -13.13 21.76 -5.14
CA THR A 671 -13.74 20.79 -4.22
C THR A 671 -14.90 21.44 -3.47
N LEU A 672 -14.70 22.66 -2.97
CA LEU A 672 -15.72 23.47 -2.32
C LEU A 672 -16.90 23.76 -3.26
N ILE A 673 -16.63 24.10 -4.53
CA ILE A 673 -17.69 24.29 -5.54
C ILE A 673 -18.48 23.00 -5.76
N GLY A 674 -17.80 21.85 -5.87
CA GLY A 674 -18.45 20.56 -6.02
C GLY A 674 -19.37 20.22 -4.84
N HIS A 675 -18.91 20.45 -3.62
CA HIS A 675 -19.69 20.22 -2.40
C HIS A 675 -20.84 21.22 -2.25
N SER A 676 -20.63 22.50 -2.56
CA SER A 676 -21.67 23.54 -2.48
C SER A 676 -22.84 23.25 -3.42
N LEU A 677 -22.55 22.87 -4.66
CA LEU A 677 -23.57 22.50 -5.64
C LEU A 677 -24.36 21.26 -5.21
N THR A 678 -23.70 20.29 -4.59
CA THR A 678 -24.35 19.07 -4.09
C THR A 678 -25.32 19.39 -2.96
N LEU A 679 -24.89 20.19 -1.99
CA LEU A 679 -25.76 20.64 -0.89
C LEU A 679 -26.97 21.43 -1.42
N MET A 680 -26.77 22.35 -2.37
CA MET A 680 -27.86 23.10 -3.00
C MET A 680 -28.88 22.17 -3.67
N GLN A 681 -28.43 21.17 -4.42
CA GLN A 681 -29.31 20.19 -5.06
C GLN A 681 -30.13 19.41 -4.03
N THR A 682 -29.49 18.94 -2.96
CA THR A 682 -30.18 18.21 -1.89
C THR A 682 -31.23 19.10 -1.19
N ILE A 683 -30.92 20.37 -0.95
CA ILE A 683 -31.87 21.34 -0.39
C ILE A 683 -33.06 21.54 -1.34
N PHE A 684 -32.81 21.86 -2.62
CA PHE A 684 -33.89 22.08 -3.59
C PHE A 684 -34.76 20.83 -3.83
N ALA A 685 -34.15 19.64 -3.83
CA ALA A 685 -34.86 18.40 -4.10
C ALA A 685 -35.68 17.89 -2.91
N ARG A 686 -35.20 18.08 -1.66
CA ARG A 686 -35.79 17.44 -0.47
C ARG A 686 -36.52 18.38 0.47
N THR A 687 -36.34 19.70 0.36
CA THR A 687 -36.95 20.68 1.27
C THR A 687 -38.10 21.45 0.62
N VAL A 688 -38.90 22.17 1.42
CA VAL A 688 -40.01 23.04 0.94
C VAL A 688 -39.48 24.42 0.51
N TYR A 689 -38.17 24.64 0.53
CA TYR A 689 -37.59 25.95 0.25
C TYR A 689 -37.77 26.35 -1.22
N ARG A 690 -38.43 27.49 -1.46
CA ARG A 690 -38.65 28.05 -2.81
C ARG A 690 -37.82 29.30 -3.13
N GLY A 691 -37.10 29.82 -2.14
CA GLY A 691 -36.19 30.96 -2.28
C GLY A 691 -36.82 32.33 -2.49
N ASP A 692 -36.05 33.37 -2.18
CA ASP A 692 -36.36 34.74 -2.59
C ASP A 692 -36.08 34.88 -4.10
N PRO A 693 -37.02 35.41 -4.90
CA PRO A 693 -36.83 35.52 -6.34
C PRO A 693 -35.59 36.33 -6.77
N ALA A 694 -35.19 37.36 -6.02
CA ALA A 694 -34.00 38.14 -6.37
C ALA A 694 -32.70 37.34 -6.17
N ALA A 695 -32.60 36.61 -5.05
CA ALA A 695 -31.43 35.80 -4.72
C ALA A 695 -31.25 34.60 -5.66
N THR A 696 -32.34 33.94 -6.03
CA THR A 696 -32.35 32.81 -6.96
C THR A 696 -31.98 33.23 -8.39
N GLN A 697 -32.43 34.41 -8.84
CA GLN A 697 -32.03 34.98 -10.13
C GLN A 697 -30.52 35.31 -10.17
N ALA A 698 -29.98 35.91 -9.11
CA ALA A 698 -28.55 36.18 -8.99
C ALA A 698 -27.71 34.89 -8.99
N LEU A 699 -28.21 33.83 -8.33
CA LEU A 699 -27.57 32.51 -8.35
C LEU A 699 -27.56 31.90 -9.75
N GLY A 700 -28.67 31.98 -10.49
CA GLY A 700 -28.76 31.52 -11.88
C GLY A 700 -27.74 32.20 -12.80
N GLN A 701 -27.58 33.53 -12.67
CA GLN A 701 -26.57 34.29 -13.42
C GLN A 701 -25.13 33.86 -13.08
N ARG A 702 -24.83 33.59 -11.79
CA ARG A 702 -23.52 33.09 -11.35
C ARG A 702 -23.23 31.70 -11.90
N LEU A 703 -24.20 30.79 -11.89
CA LEU A 703 -24.05 29.44 -12.46
C LEU A 703 -23.86 29.47 -13.98
N ALA A 704 -24.60 30.34 -14.69
CA ALA A 704 -24.39 30.55 -16.12
C ALA A 704 -22.99 31.11 -16.42
N ALA A 705 -22.44 31.97 -15.55
CA ALA A 705 -21.06 32.43 -15.66
C ALA A 705 -20.04 31.31 -15.37
N LEU A 706 -20.29 30.46 -14.36
CA LEU A 706 -19.45 29.31 -14.02
C LEU A 706 -19.37 28.31 -15.18
N LEU A 707 -20.49 28.00 -15.83
CA LEU A 707 -20.54 27.11 -16.98
C LEU A 707 -19.80 27.66 -18.22
N ARG A 708 -19.51 28.97 -18.27
CA ARG A 708 -18.68 29.56 -19.34
C ARG A 708 -17.18 29.39 -19.10
N THR A 709 -16.76 29.26 -17.85
CA THR A 709 -15.34 29.25 -17.46
C THR A 709 -14.85 27.87 -17.01
N CYS A 710 -15.74 26.99 -16.58
CA CYS A 710 -15.39 25.68 -16.04
C CYS A 710 -15.20 24.62 -17.14
N SER A 711 -14.11 23.86 -17.06
CA SER A 711 -13.81 22.72 -17.95
C SER A 711 -13.99 21.36 -17.28
N ASP A 712 -14.38 21.31 -16.00
CA ASP A 712 -14.49 20.07 -15.23
C ASP A 712 -15.88 19.44 -15.45
N PRO A 713 -15.97 18.22 -16.02
CA PRO A 713 -17.25 17.58 -16.34
C PRO A 713 -18.11 17.35 -15.10
N HIS A 714 -17.52 17.09 -13.93
CA HIS A 714 -18.30 16.81 -12.71
C HIS A 714 -18.98 18.06 -12.16
N ILE A 715 -18.28 19.20 -12.21
CA ILE A 715 -18.83 20.50 -11.79
C ILE A 715 -19.88 20.96 -12.80
N VAL A 716 -19.64 20.77 -14.09
CA VAL A 716 -20.59 21.09 -15.16
C VAL A 716 -21.90 20.31 -14.98
N ASP A 717 -21.82 18.99 -14.79
CA ASP A 717 -23.00 18.14 -14.54
C ASP A 717 -23.81 18.64 -13.34
N LYS A 718 -23.13 18.94 -12.23
CA LYS A 718 -23.80 19.46 -11.03
C LYS A 718 -24.40 20.85 -11.25
N ALA A 719 -23.69 21.75 -11.91
CA ALA A 719 -24.18 23.10 -12.19
C ALA A 719 -25.42 23.07 -13.10
N LEU A 720 -25.48 22.17 -14.09
CA LEU A 720 -26.65 21.98 -14.96
C LEU A 720 -27.88 21.51 -14.17
N VAL A 721 -27.72 20.53 -13.28
CA VAL A 721 -28.83 20.05 -12.43
C VAL A 721 -29.30 21.15 -11.48
N THR A 722 -28.38 21.90 -10.86
CA THR A 722 -28.74 23.01 -9.97
C THR A 722 -29.47 24.13 -10.72
N LEU A 723 -29.04 24.46 -11.95
CA LEU A 723 -29.78 25.38 -12.82
C LEU A 723 -31.18 24.87 -13.15
N GLY A 724 -31.35 23.56 -13.35
CA GLY A 724 -32.66 22.95 -13.61
C GLY A 724 -33.65 23.17 -12.47
N TYR A 725 -33.20 23.03 -11.22
CA TYR A 725 -34.02 23.33 -10.05
C TYR A 725 -34.34 24.84 -9.93
N ILE A 726 -33.40 25.73 -10.27
CA ILE A 726 -33.65 27.19 -10.24
C ILE A 726 -34.71 27.58 -11.28
N VAL A 727 -34.62 27.02 -12.49
CA VAL A 727 -35.59 27.22 -13.58
C VAL A 727 -37.00 26.78 -13.16
N GLU A 728 -37.11 25.66 -12.45
CA GLU A 728 -38.39 25.18 -11.90
C GLU A 728 -38.99 26.13 -10.85
N LEU A 729 -38.15 26.77 -10.04
CA LEU A 729 -38.58 27.66 -8.96
C LEU A 729 -38.99 29.06 -9.44
N GLN A 730 -38.48 29.53 -10.58
CA GLN A 730 -38.74 30.88 -11.12
C GLN A 730 -39.48 30.86 -12.47
N PRO A 731 -40.81 30.76 -12.52
CA PRO A 731 -41.54 30.53 -13.77
C PRO A 731 -41.74 31.74 -14.73
N GLY A 732 -40.90 32.80 -14.73
CA GLY A 732 -41.33 34.10 -15.30
C GLY A 732 -40.49 34.87 -16.33
N ASP A 733 -39.17 34.69 -16.47
CA ASP A 733 -38.34 35.60 -17.28
C ASP A 733 -37.72 34.92 -18.51
N GLY A 734 -37.98 35.45 -19.71
CA GLY A 734 -37.36 34.97 -20.95
C GLY A 734 -35.82 35.01 -20.93
N ALA A 735 -35.22 35.88 -20.12
CA ALA A 735 -33.76 35.99 -19.99
C ALA A 735 -33.11 34.82 -19.22
N SER A 736 -33.78 34.23 -18.23
CA SER A 736 -33.26 33.06 -17.50
C SER A 736 -33.37 31.79 -18.35
N GLY A 737 -34.45 31.66 -19.13
CA GLY A 737 -34.58 30.63 -20.15
C GLY A 737 -33.51 30.71 -21.23
N GLU A 738 -33.16 31.92 -21.68
CA GLU A 738 -32.14 32.12 -22.72
C GLU A 738 -30.73 31.77 -22.20
N ALA A 739 -30.41 32.17 -20.97
CA ALA A 739 -29.15 31.79 -20.33
C ALA A 739 -29.01 30.26 -20.13
N ALA A 740 -30.11 29.57 -19.85
CA ALA A 740 -30.14 28.12 -19.71
C ALA A 740 -30.02 27.39 -21.06
N LEU A 741 -30.68 27.88 -22.13
CA LEU A 741 -30.48 27.38 -23.49
C LEU A 741 -29.04 27.55 -23.97
N ASP A 742 -28.44 28.72 -23.74
CA ASP A 742 -27.02 28.98 -24.04
C ASP A 742 -26.07 28.04 -23.30
N ALA A 743 -26.40 27.71 -22.04
CA ALA A 743 -25.64 26.77 -21.25
C ALA A 743 -25.71 25.36 -21.84
N ILE A 744 -26.90 24.89 -22.21
CA ILE A 744 -27.10 23.60 -22.90
C ILE A 744 -26.30 23.56 -24.20
N ALA A 745 -26.43 24.57 -25.06
CA ALA A 745 -25.78 24.61 -26.37
C ALA A 745 -24.25 24.53 -26.27
N ARG A 746 -23.65 25.26 -25.32
CA ARG A 746 -22.19 25.22 -25.08
C ARG A 746 -21.72 23.86 -24.61
N VAL A 747 -22.42 23.25 -23.65
CA VAL A 747 -22.01 21.94 -23.12
C VAL A 747 -22.12 20.88 -24.22
N VAL A 748 -23.22 20.88 -24.99
CA VAL A 748 -23.42 19.96 -26.12
C VAL A 748 -22.30 20.08 -27.17
N ALA A 749 -21.84 21.29 -27.50
CA ALA A 749 -20.76 21.51 -28.45
C ALA A 749 -19.42 20.88 -28.01
N CYS A 750 -19.18 20.80 -26.70
CA CYS A 750 -17.97 20.26 -26.10
C CYS A 750 -18.03 18.76 -25.76
N MET A 751 -19.19 18.10 -25.90
CA MET A 751 -19.36 16.69 -25.53
C MET A 751 -18.86 15.72 -26.60
N THR A 752 -18.42 14.54 -26.15
CA THR A 752 -18.20 13.35 -27.01
C THR A 752 -19.48 12.52 -27.10
N ASP A 753 -19.60 11.68 -28.14
CA ASP A 753 -20.85 10.95 -28.44
C ASP A 753 -21.29 9.95 -27.34
N ASP A 754 -20.36 9.50 -26.48
CA ASP A 754 -20.63 8.57 -25.37
C ASP A 754 -20.73 9.26 -23.99
N ALA A 755 -20.76 10.60 -23.93
CA ALA A 755 -20.83 11.35 -22.68
C ALA A 755 -22.23 11.31 -22.02
N ARG A 756 -22.29 11.50 -20.69
CA ARG A 756 -23.54 11.45 -19.92
C ARG A 756 -24.45 12.64 -20.25
N THR A 757 -25.64 12.38 -20.77
CA THR A 757 -26.61 13.42 -21.17
C THR A 757 -27.70 13.71 -20.14
N ALA A 758 -27.82 12.90 -19.08
CA ALA A 758 -28.90 13.01 -18.09
C ALA A 758 -29.06 14.41 -17.43
N PRO A 759 -27.97 15.12 -17.06
CA PRO A 759 -28.07 16.49 -16.53
C PRO A 759 -28.67 17.49 -17.53
N LEU A 760 -28.35 17.35 -18.82
CA LEU A 760 -28.88 18.20 -19.89
C LEU A 760 -30.35 17.92 -20.15
N GLU A 761 -30.74 16.63 -20.15
CA GLU A 761 -32.13 16.20 -20.28
C GLU A 761 -32.99 16.73 -19.12
N PHE A 762 -32.45 16.72 -17.90
CA PHE A 762 -33.12 17.28 -16.73
C PHE A 762 -33.38 18.78 -16.87
N LEU A 763 -32.34 19.56 -17.23
CA LEU A 763 -32.49 21.01 -17.44
C LEU A 763 -33.47 21.32 -18.58
N ALA A 764 -33.37 20.60 -19.71
CA ALA A 764 -34.29 20.75 -20.84
C ALA A 764 -35.74 20.45 -20.44
N ALA A 765 -35.99 19.38 -19.67
CA ALA A 765 -37.33 19.04 -19.20
C ALA A 765 -37.91 20.12 -18.26
N LYS A 766 -37.09 20.73 -17.39
CA LYS A 766 -37.52 21.81 -16.52
C LYS A 766 -37.79 23.11 -17.28
N LEU A 767 -37.01 23.41 -18.31
CA LEU A 767 -37.26 24.55 -19.21
C LEU A 767 -38.59 24.41 -19.97
N VAL A 768 -38.96 23.21 -20.41
CA VAL A 768 -40.26 23.00 -21.09
C VAL A 768 -41.43 23.10 -20.11
N ALA A 769 -41.27 22.60 -18.89
CA ALA A 769 -42.29 22.73 -17.84
C ALA A 769 -42.54 24.20 -17.45
N GLN A 770 -41.60 25.09 -17.75
CA GLN A 770 -41.71 26.52 -17.58
C GLN A 770 -42.36 27.17 -18.82
N HIS A 771 -43.55 27.79 -18.68
CA HIS A 771 -44.25 28.43 -19.80
C HIS A 771 -43.69 29.82 -20.19
N ALA A 772 -42.36 29.98 -20.25
CA ALA A 772 -41.73 31.26 -20.59
C ALA A 772 -41.89 31.65 -22.07
N TRP A 773 -41.96 30.66 -22.96
CA TRP A 773 -42.17 30.83 -24.40
C TRP A 773 -43.26 29.89 -24.92
N PRO A 774 -43.93 30.23 -26.04
CA PRO A 774 -44.75 29.26 -26.76
C PRO A 774 -43.88 28.08 -27.22
N ALA A 775 -44.45 26.89 -27.14
CA ALA A 775 -43.77 25.61 -27.37
C ALA A 775 -42.98 25.56 -28.69
N GLU A 776 -43.58 26.07 -29.78
CA GLU A 776 -42.95 26.13 -31.11
C GLU A 776 -41.74 27.08 -31.15
N GLU A 777 -41.78 28.20 -30.43
CA GLU A 777 -40.69 29.17 -30.41
C GLU A 777 -39.49 28.65 -29.61
N LEU A 778 -39.74 27.97 -28.49
CA LEU A 778 -38.70 27.31 -27.69
C LEU A 778 -37.98 26.24 -28.51
N TYR A 779 -38.73 25.40 -29.22
CA TYR A 779 -38.15 24.37 -30.09
C TYR A 779 -37.31 24.98 -31.22
N CYS A 780 -37.82 26.01 -31.90
CA CYS A 780 -37.08 26.67 -32.99
C CYS A 780 -35.77 27.32 -32.49
N ARG A 781 -35.80 27.95 -31.30
CA ARG A 781 -34.61 28.52 -30.67
C ARG A 781 -33.58 27.46 -30.29
N ALA A 782 -34.03 26.34 -29.71
CA ALA A 782 -33.14 25.21 -29.38
C ALA A 782 -32.51 24.59 -30.64
N LEU A 783 -33.30 24.40 -31.72
CA LEU A 783 -32.83 23.87 -33.00
C LEU A 783 -31.81 24.79 -33.70
N ALA A 784 -31.88 26.11 -33.47
CA ALA A 784 -30.94 27.08 -34.03
C ALA A 784 -29.60 27.12 -33.28
N LEU A 785 -29.60 26.85 -31.96
CA LEU A 785 -28.42 26.97 -31.10
C LEU A 785 -27.64 25.65 -30.95
N LEU A 786 -28.29 24.50 -31.11
CA LEU A 786 -27.66 23.19 -30.92
C LEU A 786 -26.83 22.78 -32.15
N ASP A 787 -25.62 22.27 -31.89
CA ASP A 787 -24.76 21.66 -32.92
C ASP A 787 -25.32 20.30 -33.36
N ARG A 788 -25.81 20.26 -34.60
CA ARG A 788 -26.49 19.08 -35.18
C ARG A 788 -25.55 17.92 -35.49
N THR A 789 -24.24 18.13 -35.44
CA THR A 789 -23.26 17.06 -35.66
C THR A 789 -23.15 16.10 -34.47
N ARG A 790 -23.70 16.47 -33.30
CA ARG A 790 -23.55 15.73 -32.04
C ARG A 790 -24.78 14.90 -31.69
N PHE A 791 -24.58 13.67 -31.21
CA PHE A 791 -25.68 12.81 -30.74
C PHE A 791 -26.45 13.43 -29.56
N ALA A 792 -25.75 14.11 -28.64
CA ALA A 792 -26.36 14.77 -27.48
C ALA A 792 -27.40 15.84 -27.88
N ALA A 793 -27.18 16.55 -29.00
CA ALA A 793 -28.13 17.53 -29.52
C ALA A 793 -29.45 16.88 -29.92
N ALA A 794 -29.42 15.71 -30.57
CA ALA A 794 -30.60 14.98 -30.98
C ALA A 794 -31.44 14.52 -29.78
N LYS A 795 -30.78 14.07 -28.71
CA LYS A 795 -31.44 13.64 -27.47
C LYS A 795 -32.06 14.79 -26.69
N VAL A 796 -31.35 15.91 -26.55
CA VAL A 796 -31.88 17.13 -25.91
C VAL A 796 -33.04 17.71 -26.70
N LEU A 797 -32.92 17.80 -28.03
CA LEU A 797 -33.99 18.31 -28.89
C LEU A 797 -35.23 17.40 -28.88
N CYS A 798 -35.03 16.08 -28.73
CA CYS A 798 -36.13 15.13 -28.52
C CYS A 798 -36.91 15.44 -27.24
N VAL A 799 -36.23 15.71 -26.13
CA VAL A 799 -36.89 16.12 -24.88
C VAL A 799 -37.75 17.37 -25.10
N PHE A 800 -37.22 18.39 -25.79
CA PHE A 800 -38.01 19.56 -26.17
C PHE A 800 -39.23 19.18 -27.03
N ALA A 801 -39.06 18.45 -28.13
CA ALA A 801 -40.15 18.09 -29.05
C ALA A 801 -41.30 17.32 -28.38
N THR A 802 -40.96 16.30 -27.58
CA THR A 802 -41.92 15.41 -26.91
C THR A 802 -42.69 16.12 -25.81
N ARG A 803 -42.01 16.92 -24.97
CA ARG A 803 -42.64 17.66 -23.87
C ARG A 803 -43.43 18.87 -24.35
N CYS A 804 -43.08 19.42 -25.52
CA CYS A 804 -43.81 20.51 -26.19
C CYS A 804 -44.95 20.02 -27.11
N GLU A 805 -45.13 18.71 -27.29
CA GLU A 805 -46.18 18.09 -28.13
C GLU A 805 -46.20 18.56 -29.62
N ILE A 806 -45.04 18.90 -30.20
CA ILE A 806 -44.95 19.46 -31.57
C ILE A 806 -44.97 18.33 -32.61
N SER A 807 -46.14 17.77 -32.87
CA SER A 807 -46.34 16.66 -33.83
C SER A 807 -45.93 16.99 -35.27
N ALA A 808 -46.12 18.24 -35.72
CA ALA A 808 -45.79 18.67 -37.08
C ALA A 808 -44.28 18.58 -37.39
N GLU A 809 -43.43 18.91 -36.43
CA GLU A 809 -41.98 18.90 -36.61
C GLU A 809 -41.40 17.49 -36.50
N ILE A 810 -41.98 16.66 -35.63
CA ILE A 810 -41.70 15.21 -35.58
C ILE A 810 -42.02 14.57 -36.93
N CYS A 811 -43.16 14.89 -37.55
CA CYS A 811 -43.53 14.39 -38.88
C CYS A 811 -42.56 14.87 -39.98
N ARG A 812 -42.04 16.11 -39.91
CA ARG A 812 -41.04 16.61 -40.86
C ARG A 812 -39.71 15.87 -40.74
N MET A 813 -39.26 15.64 -39.50
CA MET A 813 -38.02 14.91 -39.22
C MET A 813 -38.14 13.43 -39.61
N GLU A 814 -39.32 12.83 -39.45
CA GLU A 814 -39.64 11.49 -39.93
C GLU A 814 -39.62 11.40 -41.46
N ALA A 815 -40.19 12.40 -42.16
CA ALA A 815 -40.13 12.47 -43.62
C ALA A 815 -38.70 12.67 -44.14
N ALA A 816 -37.88 13.46 -43.44
CA ALA A 816 -36.46 13.65 -43.76
C ALA A 816 -35.64 12.37 -43.53
N ALA A 817 -35.92 11.62 -42.46
CA ALA A 817 -35.31 10.33 -42.17
C ALA A 817 -35.74 9.25 -43.17
N GLY A 818 -37.02 9.21 -43.57
CA GLY A 818 -37.55 8.25 -44.55
C GLY A 818 -37.15 8.55 -45.99
N GLY A 819 -36.97 9.82 -46.35
CA GLY A 819 -36.59 10.27 -47.70
C GLY A 819 -35.22 9.79 -48.17
N THR A 820 -34.35 9.33 -47.25
CA THR A 820 -33.03 8.75 -47.58
C THR A 820 -33.09 7.28 -48.02
N SER A 821 -34.23 6.58 -47.82
CA SER A 821 -34.45 5.19 -48.24
C SER A 821 -34.89 5.04 -49.71
N SER A 822 -35.47 6.08 -50.30
CA SER A 822 -36.00 6.07 -51.67
C SER A 822 -34.93 6.59 -52.65
N ALA A 823 -34.23 5.65 -53.29
CA ALA A 823 -33.21 5.93 -54.31
C ALA A 823 -33.74 6.50 -55.64
N ASN A 824 -34.86 7.26 -55.69
CA ASN A 824 -35.46 7.69 -56.96
C ASN A 824 -36.01 9.13 -57.06
N THR A 825 -35.57 10.08 -56.24
CA THR A 825 -35.79 11.51 -56.55
C THR A 825 -34.49 12.21 -56.94
N THR A 826 -34.48 12.65 -58.18
CA THR A 826 -33.40 13.25 -58.98
C THR A 826 -32.72 14.51 -58.40
N GLU A 827 -32.98 14.90 -57.16
CA GLU A 827 -32.43 16.14 -56.56
C GLU A 827 -31.26 15.92 -55.59
N MET A 828 -30.99 14.69 -55.12
CA MET A 828 -29.87 14.41 -54.21
C MET A 828 -28.54 14.12 -54.96
N ARG A 829 -28.20 14.92 -55.96
CA ARG A 829 -26.89 14.86 -56.67
C ARG A 829 -25.87 15.87 -56.16
N ARG A 830 -26.16 16.58 -55.07
CA ARG A 830 -25.19 17.40 -54.34
C ARG A 830 -24.91 16.75 -53.00
N ASN A 831 -23.96 15.82 -52.97
CA ASN A 831 -23.30 15.38 -51.74
C ASN A 831 -22.54 16.58 -51.14
N THR A 832 -23.23 17.44 -50.41
CA THR A 832 -22.61 18.39 -49.48
C THR A 832 -22.52 17.71 -48.11
N ALA A 833 -21.39 17.86 -47.41
CA ALA A 833 -21.18 17.26 -46.08
C ALA A 833 -22.35 17.56 -45.11
N SER A 834 -22.90 18.79 -45.18
CA SER A 834 -24.06 19.23 -44.40
C SER A 834 -25.32 18.39 -44.58
N ALA A 835 -25.61 17.87 -45.78
CA ALA A 835 -26.83 17.09 -46.03
C ALA A 835 -26.76 15.68 -45.42
N VAL A 836 -25.54 15.14 -45.26
CA VAL A 836 -25.29 13.86 -44.58
C VAL A 836 -25.43 14.04 -43.07
N ASP A 837 -24.89 15.13 -42.52
CA ASP A 837 -24.96 15.44 -41.09
C ASP A 837 -26.42 15.67 -40.64
N ASP A 838 -27.21 16.39 -41.45
CA ASP A 838 -28.64 16.59 -41.19
C ASP A 838 -29.44 15.26 -41.24
N ALA A 839 -29.07 14.34 -42.14
CA ALA A 839 -29.69 13.01 -42.22
C ALA A 839 -29.32 12.12 -41.01
N VAL A 840 -28.06 12.12 -40.60
CA VAL A 840 -27.59 11.40 -39.39
C VAL A 840 -28.28 11.95 -38.14
N PHE A 841 -28.39 13.27 -38.02
CA PHE A 841 -29.11 13.93 -36.94
C PHE A 841 -30.59 13.54 -36.91
N ALA A 842 -31.27 13.54 -38.06
CA ALA A 842 -32.68 13.16 -38.17
C ALA A 842 -32.93 11.70 -37.74
N VAL A 843 -32.06 10.77 -38.13
CA VAL A 843 -32.14 9.36 -37.73
C VAL A 843 -31.93 9.18 -36.22
N HIS A 844 -30.93 9.86 -35.65
CA HIS A 844 -30.71 9.84 -34.20
C HIS A 844 -31.85 10.47 -33.40
N PHE A 845 -32.39 11.60 -33.88
CA PHE A 845 -33.54 12.27 -33.29
C PHE A 845 -34.77 11.35 -33.27
N MET A 846 -35.08 10.70 -34.40
CA MET A 846 -36.21 9.76 -34.48
C MET A 846 -36.01 8.53 -33.58
N GLY A 847 -34.77 8.04 -33.42
CA GLY A 847 -34.45 6.98 -32.46
C GLY A 847 -34.77 7.39 -31.03
N CYS A 848 -34.42 8.62 -30.62
CA CYS A 848 -34.76 9.16 -29.32
C CYS A 848 -36.28 9.39 -29.15
N VAL A 849 -36.99 9.82 -30.21
CA VAL A 849 -38.46 10.01 -30.16
C VAL A 849 -39.18 8.68 -29.95
N ALA A 850 -38.69 7.60 -30.55
CA ALA A 850 -39.22 6.25 -30.33
C ALA A 850 -39.14 5.85 -28.85
N LEU A 851 -38.06 6.21 -28.14
CA LEU A 851 -37.91 5.97 -26.69
C LEU A 851 -39.00 6.62 -25.85
N CYS A 852 -39.56 7.75 -26.31
CA CYS A 852 -40.62 8.48 -25.62
C CYS A 852 -42.04 8.01 -25.96
N GLY A 853 -42.21 7.03 -26.86
CA GLY A 853 -43.51 6.41 -27.19
C GLY A 853 -44.44 7.24 -28.08
N TYR A 854 -43.94 8.27 -28.75
CA TYR A 854 -44.75 9.19 -29.60
C TYR A 854 -44.88 8.74 -31.07
N SER A 855 -44.18 7.69 -31.52
CA SER A 855 -44.31 7.16 -32.88
C SER A 855 -44.15 5.63 -32.92
N ASP A 856 -45.10 4.95 -33.57
CA ASP A 856 -45.09 3.50 -33.88
C ASP A 856 -44.28 3.18 -35.16
N ALA A 857 -43.94 4.19 -35.96
CA ALA A 857 -43.34 4.03 -37.28
C ALA A 857 -41.84 4.27 -37.20
N SER A 858 -41.06 3.24 -36.86
CA SER A 858 -39.60 3.41 -36.82
C SER A 858 -38.77 2.16 -37.06
N TYR A 859 -39.22 0.97 -36.62
CA TYR A 859 -38.41 -0.24 -36.74
C TYR A 859 -38.11 -0.65 -38.19
N ASP A 860 -39.15 -0.78 -39.03
CA ASP A 860 -38.98 -1.17 -40.44
C ASP A 860 -38.23 -0.10 -41.24
N THR A 861 -38.43 1.17 -40.91
CA THR A 861 -37.75 2.32 -41.53
C THR A 861 -36.27 2.32 -41.18
N PHE A 862 -35.91 2.16 -39.90
CA PHE A 862 -34.50 2.06 -39.48
C PHE A 862 -33.83 0.80 -40.01
N PHE A 863 -34.56 -0.32 -40.07
CA PHE A 863 -34.06 -1.55 -40.67
C PHE A 863 -33.77 -1.38 -42.17
N ALA A 864 -34.64 -0.70 -42.92
CA ALA A 864 -34.39 -0.37 -44.33
C ALA A 864 -33.20 0.60 -44.51
N LEU A 865 -32.98 1.51 -43.56
CA LEU A 865 -31.85 2.46 -43.59
C LEU A 865 -30.49 1.83 -43.30
N LEU A 866 -30.45 0.59 -42.80
CA LEU A 866 -29.22 -0.20 -42.72
C LEU A 866 -28.63 -0.49 -44.12
N ASP A 867 -29.45 -0.43 -45.17
CA ASP A 867 -29.04 -0.64 -46.57
C ASP A 867 -28.54 0.64 -47.26
N SER A 868 -28.35 1.73 -46.51
CA SER A 868 -27.87 3.00 -47.06
C SER A 868 -26.41 2.92 -47.55
N ASN A 869 -26.09 3.63 -48.65
CA ASN A 869 -24.74 3.69 -49.22
C ASN A 869 -23.72 4.45 -48.37
N ASN A 870 -24.15 5.06 -47.24
CA ASN A 870 -23.30 5.87 -46.38
C ASN A 870 -23.17 5.21 -45.00
N GLU A 871 -21.93 4.84 -44.64
CA GLU A 871 -21.61 4.14 -43.39
C GLU A 871 -22.05 4.90 -42.14
N HIS A 872 -21.99 6.23 -42.15
CA HIS A 872 -22.41 7.07 -41.02
C HIS A 872 -23.94 7.01 -40.80
N VAL A 873 -24.72 6.97 -41.88
CA VAL A 873 -26.19 6.85 -41.82
C VAL A 873 -26.59 5.44 -41.39
N ALA A 874 -25.92 4.41 -41.91
CA ALA A 874 -26.16 3.03 -41.51
C ALA A 874 -25.82 2.78 -40.03
N MET A 875 -24.73 3.37 -39.52
CA MET A 875 -24.35 3.32 -38.10
C MET A 875 -25.36 4.08 -37.22
N ALA A 876 -25.83 5.24 -37.68
CA ALA A 876 -26.87 6.00 -36.97
C ALA A 876 -28.20 5.24 -36.91
N ALA A 877 -28.59 4.60 -38.01
CA ALA A 877 -29.76 3.74 -38.11
C ALA A 877 -29.65 2.51 -37.20
N ALA A 878 -28.46 1.89 -37.11
CA ALA A 878 -28.22 0.77 -36.20
C ALA A 878 -28.41 1.16 -34.72
N ARG A 879 -27.90 2.34 -34.31
CA ARG A 879 -28.11 2.86 -32.95
C ARG A 879 -29.59 3.20 -32.70
N ALA A 880 -30.23 3.89 -33.64
CA ALA A 880 -31.65 4.24 -33.56
C ALA A 880 -32.57 3.00 -33.50
N LEU A 881 -32.25 1.96 -34.27
CA LEU A 881 -32.92 0.65 -34.25
C LEU A 881 -32.83 0.01 -32.86
N GLY A 882 -31.65 0.03 -32.23
CA GLY A 882 -31.47 -0.49 -30.88
C GLY A 882 -32.28 0.28 -29.83
N ILE A 883 -32.32 1.61 -29.93
CA ILE A 883 -33.12 2.47 -29.02
C ILE A 883 -34.62 2.23 -29.23
N SER A 884 -35.07 2.07 -30.48
CA SER A 884 -36.47 1.74 -30.82
C SER A 884 -36.89 0.36 -30.28
N VAL A 885 -36.01 -0.64 -30.37
CA VAL A 885 -36.24 -1.97 -29.80
C VAL A 885 -36.38 -1.91 -28.29
N PHE A 886 -35.58 -1.09 -27.62
CA PHE A 886 -35.71 -0.87 -26.18
C PHE A 886 -37.09 -0.27 -25.81
N ALA A 887 -37.58 0.70 -26.59
CA ALA A 887 -38.85 1.37 -26.33
C ALA A 887 -40.06 0.42 -26.37
N HIS A 888 -40.01 -0.59 -27.25
CA HIS A 888 -41.07 -1.58 -27.42
C HIS A 888 -40.50 -3.01 -27.40
N PHE A 889 -39.88 -3.35 -26.26
CA PHE A 889 -39.11 -4.59 -26.07
C PHE A 889 -39.88 -5.85 -26.48
N ASP A 890 -41.08 -6.07 -25.91
CA ASP A 890 -41.90 -7.27 -26.15
C ASP A 890 -42.21 -7.54 -27.62
N LYS A 891 -42.35 -6.48 -28.44
CA LYS A 891 -42.73 -6.57 -29.85
C LYS A 891 -41.53 -6.71 -30.78
N HIS A 892 -40.47 -5.94 -30.53
CA HIS A 892 -39.36 -5.78 -31.48
C HIS A 892 -38.11 -6.60 -31.11
N TRP A 893 -37.95 -7.01 -29.85
CA TRP A 893 -36.82 -7.85 -29.42
C TRP A 893 -36.79 -9.23 -30.08
N PRO A 894 -37.91 -10.00 -30.14
CA PRO A 894 -37.91 -11.30 -30.83
C PRO A 894 -37.70 -11.15 -32.35
N ALA A 895 -38.15 -10.04 -32.94
CA ALA A 895 -37.94 -9.75 -34.35
C ALA A 895 -36.47 -9.48 -34.65
N LEU A 896 -35.79 -8.67 -33.83
CA LEU A 896 -34.37 -8.37 -33.96
C LEU A 896 -33.50 -9.63 -33.83
N LEU A 897 -33.79 -10.49 -32.86
CA LEU A 897 -33.05 -11.75 -32.67
C LEU A 897 -33.23 -12.72 -33.86
N ARG A 898 -34.45 -12.84 -34.39
CA ARG A 898 -34.71 -13.67 -35.59
C ARG A 898 -34.02 -13.13 -36.83
N GLN A 899 -34.04 -11.81 -37.03
CA GLN A 899 -33.34 -11.16 -38.15
C GLN A 899 -31.83 -11.34 -38.03
N PHE A 900 -31.28 -11.21 -36.82
CA PHE A 900 -29.88 -11.50 -36.55
C PHE A 900 -29.53 -12.95 -36.89
N GLU A 901 -30.34 -13.92 -36.47
CA GLU A 901 -30.13 -15.35 -36.77
C GLU A 901 -30.14 -15.62 -38.29
N GLN A 902 -31.11 -15.07 -39.00
CA GLN A 902 -31.24 -15.20 -40.46
C GLN A 902 -30.07 -14.56 -41.22
N MET A 903 -29.66 -13.35 -40.84
CA MET A 903 -28.57 -12.63 -41.49
C MET A 903 -27.19 -13.20 -41.14
N SER A 904 -27.04 -13.72 -39.92
CA SER A 904 -25.84 -14.43 -39.50
C SER A 904 -25.68 -15.76 -40.25
N ALA A 905 -26.78 -16.46 -40.53
CA ALA A 905 -26.77 -17.65 -41.37
C ALA A 905 -26.45 -17.35 -42.85
N ALA A 906 -26.86 -16.17 -43.34
CA ALA A 906 -26.55 -15.70 -44.70
C ALA A 906 -25.15 -15.09 -44.85
N ALA A 907 -24.38 -14.95 -43.76
CA ALA A 907 -23.06 -14.31 -43.71
C ALA A 907 -23.03 -12.87 -44.28
N ASP A 908 -24.09 -12.08 -44.03
CA ASP A 908 -24.19 -10.70 -44.50
C ASP A 908 -23.22 -9.78 -43.73
N ALA A 909 -22.56 -8.86 -44.43
CA ALA A 909 -21.67 -7.86 -43.85
C ALA A 909 -22.42 -6.95 -42.84
N LYS A 910 -23.74 -6.82 -42.99
CA LYS A 910 -24.63 -6.02 -42.12
C LYS A 910 -24.88 -6.63 -40.73
N THR A 911 -24.45 -7.87 -40.48
CA THR A 911 -24.58 -8.52 -39.17
C THR A 911 -23.88 -7.72 -38.05
N SER A 912 -22.81 -6.99 -38.37
CA SER A 912 -22.11 -6.11 -37.42
C SER A 912 -22.98 -4.92 -36.98
N LEU A 913 -23.82 -4.37 -37.86
CA LEU A 913 -24.72 -3.27 -37.54
C LEU A 913 -25.84 -3.71 -36.60
N LEU A 914 -26.41 -4.91 -36.81
CA LEU A 914 -27.39 -5.48 -35.87
C LEU A 914 -26.78 -5.75 -34.49
N LEU A 915 -25.50 -6.11 -34.41
CA LEU A 915 -24.79 -6.24 -33.14
C LEU A 915 -24.63 -4.89 -32.44
N VAL A 916 -24.41 -3.79 -33.19
CA VAL A 916 -24.42 -2.43 -32.63
C VAL A 916 -25.80 -2.12 -32.05
N SER A 917 -26.89 -2.50 -32.74
CA SER A 917 -28.25 -2.36 -32.22
C SER A 917 -28.46 -3.13 -30.91
N LEU A 918 -28.02 -4.39 -30.85
CA LEU A 918 -28.07 -5.23 -29.64
C LEU A 918 -27.23 -4.64 -28.49
N GLN A 919 -26.03 -4.15 -28.79
CA GLN A 919 -25.18 -3.45 -27.81
C GLN A 919 -25.88 -2.19 -27.28
N CYS A 920 -26.58 -1.46 -28.14
CA CYS A 920 -27.32 -0.26 -27.76
C CYS A 920 -28.48 -0.59 -26.80
N VAL A 921 -29.25 -1.65 -27.05
CA VAL A 921 -30.31 -2.14 -26.15
C VAL A 921 -29.73 -2.42 -24.75
N LEU A 922 -28.60 -3.12 -24.68
CA LEU A 922 -27.95 -3.48 -23.41
C LEU A 922 -27.34 -2.27 -22.69
N LYS A 923 -26.84 -1.26 -23.43
CA LYS A 923 -26.31 0.00 -22.88
C LYS A 923 -27.39 0.86 -22.21
N HIS A 924 -28.61 0.87 -22.74
CA HIS A 924 -29.71 1.73 -22.26
C HIS A 924 -30.51 1.16 -21.08
N ARG A 925 -30.17 -0.06 -20.60
CA ARG A 925 -30.69 -0.79 -19.42
C ARG A 925 -32.12 -0.45 -18.93
N PRO A 926 -33.10 -1.34 -19.11
CA PRO A 926 -34.33 -1.32 -18.37
C PRO A 926 -34.23 -2.26 -17.15
N ASP A 927 -35.18 -2.15 -16.24
CA ASP A 927 -35.29 -2.89 -14.98
C ASP A 927 -35.09 -4.42 -15.09
N ASP A 928 -34.81 -5.07 -13.95
CA ASP A 928 -34.60 -6.53 -13.79
C ASP A 928 -35.75 -7.41 -14.37
N ALA A 929 -36.88 -6.80 -14.76
CA ALA A 929 -38.06 -7.44 -15.32
C ALA A 929 -37.81 -8.27 -16.59
N HIS A 930 -36.93 -7.82 -17.50
CA HIS A 930 -36.66 -8.50 -18.79
C HIS A 930 -35.35 -9.31 -18.80
N ALA A 931 -34.73 -9.53 -17.64
CA ALA A 931 -33.42 -10.18 -17.56
C ALA A 931 -33.43 -11.62 -18.13
N ALA A 932 -34.56 -12.34 -18.01
CA ALA A 932 -34.70 -13.68 -18.59
C ALA A 932 -34.73 -13.69 -20.12
N GLU A 933 -35.35 -12.69 -20.74
CA GLU A 933 -35.44 -12.56 -22.21
C GLU A 933 -34.14 -12.03 -22.82
N LEU A 934 -33.40 -11.20 -22.07
CA LEU A 934 -32.04 -10.79 -22.43
C LEU A 934 -31.05 -11.96 -22.30
N ALA A 935 -31.27 -12.88 -21.36
CA ALA A 935 -30.46 -14.11 -21.27
C ALA A 935 -30.65 -15.02 -22.49
N LEU A 936 -31.79 -14.95 -23.19
CA LEU A 936 -31.99 -15.68 -24.46
C LEU A 936 -31.01 -15.22 -25.55
N ALA A 937 -30.59 -13.95 -25.54
CA ALA A 937 -29.57 -13.47 -26.48
C ALA A 937 -28.23 -14.19 -26.31
N TRP A 938 -27.86 -14.58 -25.09
CA TRP A 938 -26.67 -15.40 -24.86
C TRP A 938 -26.76 -16.73 -25.63
N ASP A 939 -27.84 -17.47 -25.43
CA ASP A 939 -28.00 -18.80 -26.05
C ASP A 939 -28.15 -18.69 -27.59
N THR A 940 -28.79 -17.63 -28.09
CA THR A 940 -28.96 -17.37 -29.53
C THR A 940 -27.65 -17.01 -30.21
N LEU A 941 -26.86 -16.10 -29.60
CA LEU A 941 -25.56 -15.67 -30.12
C LEU A 941 -24.54 -16.82 -30.08
N VAL A 942 -24.51 -17.59 -28.98
CA VAL A 942 -23.65 -18.78 -28.86
C VAL A 942 -24.06 -19.84 -29.88
N GLY A 943 -25.36 -20.08 -30.08
CA GLY A 943 -25.87 -21.00 -31.10
C GLY A 943 -25.49 -20.59 -32.51
N CYS A 944 -25.62 -19.31 -32.85
CA CYS A 944 -25.23 -18.76 -34.15
C CYS A 944 -23.73 -18.93 -34.41
N LEU A 945 -22.88 -18.65 -33.41
CA LEU A 945 -21.44 -18.84 -33.52
C LEU A 945 -21.06 -20.32 -33.63
N ALA A 946 -21.70 -21.20 -32.84
CA ALA A 946 -21.45 -22.63 -32.86
C ALA A 946 -21.83 -23.28 -34.20
N GLY A 947 -22.85 -22.74 -34.90
CA GLY A 947 -23.29 -23.19 -36.22
C GLY A 947 -22.43 -22.76 -37.39
N ARG A 948 -21.47 -21.83 -37.19
CA ARG A 948 -20.54 -21.41 -38.26
C ARG A 948 -19.48 -22.47 -38.48
N THR A 949 -19.39 -22.95 -39.73
CA THR A 949 -18.42 -23.97 -40.17
C THR A 949 -17.28 -23.39 -41.01
N ARG A 950 -17.27 -22.07 -41.24
CA ARG A 950 -16.22 -21.37 -41.99
C ARG A 950 -14.94 -21.28 -41.15
N ASP A 951 -13.78 -21.29 -41.81
CA ASP A 951 -12.50 -21.02 -41.15
C ASP A 951 -12.45 -19.58 -40.57
N PHE A 952 -11.91 -19.46 -39.37
CA PHE A 952 -11.74 -18.18 -38.67
C PHE A 952 -10.66 -17.32 -39.34
N ALA A 953 -11.06 -16.14 -39.83
CA ALA A 953 -10.17 -15.18 -40.49
C ALA A 953 -10.12 -13.83 -39.75
N HIS A 954 -9.03 -13.07 -39.96
CA HIS A 954 -8.84 -11.74 -39.35
C HIS A 954 -10.00 -10.76 -39.64
N ALA A 955 -10.65 -10.88 -40.79
CA ALA A 955 -11.82 -10.07 -41.15
C ALA A 955 -13.02 -10.24 -40.19
N ASP A 956 -13.10 -11.38 -39.48
CA ASP A 956 -14.17 -11.67 -38.52
C ASP A 956 -13.90 -11.05 -37.13
N VAL A 957 -12.65 -10.64 -36.84
CA VAL A 957 -12.22 -10.16 -35.52
C VAL A 957 -13.04 -8.97 -35.00
N PRO A 958 -13.29 -7.89 -35.78
CA PRO A 958 -14.09 -6.76 -35.30
C PRO A 958 -15.51 -7.17 -34.89
N MET A 959 -16.13 -8.07 -35.67
CA MET A 959 -17.44 -8.62 -35.36
C MET A 959 -17.41 -9.45 -34.08
N LEU A 960 -16.47 -10.38 -33.94
CA LEU A 960 -16.38 -11.27 -32.78
C LEU A 960 -16.05 -10.52 -31.49
N LYS A 961 -15.25 -9.45 -31.58
CA LYS A 961 -15.00 -8.55 -30.44
C LYS A 961 -16.30 -7.87 -29.99
N LEU A 962 -17.08 -7.34 -30.92
CA LEU A 962 -18.38 -6.74 -30.63
C LEU A 962 -19.37 -7.76 -30.04
N VAL A 963 -19.40 -9.00 -30.56
CA VAL A 963 -20.19 -10.09 -29.96
C VAL A 963 -19.74 -10.37 -28.52
N GLY A 964 -18.42 -10.42 -28.27
CA GLY A 964 -17.87 -10.61 -26.93
C GLY A 964 -18.26 -9.49 -25.96
N GLU A 965 -18.26 -8.24 -26.40
CA GLU A 965 -18.72 -7.09 -25.59
C GLU A 965 -20.22 -7.17 -25.27
N VAL A 966 -21.05 -7.57 -26.24
CA VAL A 966 -22.51 -7.79 -26.04
C VAL A 966 -22.75 -8.92 -25.05
N LEU A 967 -22.09 -10.06 -25.21
CA LEU A 967 -22.20 -11.20 -24.31
C LEU A 967 -21.70 -10.86 -22.90
N TYR A 968 -20.62 -10.09 -22.78
CA TYR A 968 -20.16 -9.58 -21.50
C TYR A 968 -21.20 -8.68 -20.82
N ALA A 969 -21.83 -7.76 -21.56
CA ALA A 969 -22.88 -6.91 -21.03
C ALA A 969 -24.07 -7.74 -20.46
N VAL A 970 -24.38 -8.90 -21.06
CA VAL A 970 -25.38 -9.84 -20.51
C VAL A 970 -24.92 -10.47 -19.18
N THR A 971 -23.64 -10.79 -19.02
CA THR A 971 -23.12 -11.33 -17.74
C THR A 971 -23.23 -10.35 -16.57
N SER A 972 -23.30 -9.04 -16.85
CA SER A 972 -23.49 -8.00 -15.84
C SER A 972 -24.92 -7.92 -15.27
N LEU A 973 -25.87 -8.68 -15.84
CA LEU A 973 -27.26 -8.73 -15.38
C LEU A 973 -27.37 -9.57 -14.10
N ARG A 974 -28.12 -9.06 -13.12
CA ARG A 974 -28.31 -9.68 -11.79
C ARG A 974 -29.31 -10.84 -11.88
N LEU A 975 -28.87 -11.94 -12.47
CA LEU A 975 -29.64 -13.19 -12.64
C LEU A 975 -29.16 -14.26 -11.66
N ALA A 976 -30.00 -15.25 -11.36
CA ALA A 976 -29.63 -16.44 -10.57
C ALA A 976 -28.72 -17.43 -11.35
N ARG A 977 -28.28 -17.09 -12.57
CA ARG A 977 -27.43 -17.93 -13.42
C ARG A 977 -25.96 -17.69 -13.05
N ASP A 978 -25.23 -18.77 -12.80
CA ASP A 978 -23.78 -18.73 -12.60
C ASP A 978 -23.09 -18.52 -13.97
N TRP A 979 -22.82 -17.26 -14.30
CA TRP A 979 -22.17 -16.85 -15.54
C TRP A 979 -20.73 -17.38 -15.70
N PRO A 980 -19.86 -17.35 -14.67
CA PRO A 980 -18.58 -18.05 -14.70
C PRO A 980 -18.72 -19.52 -15.12
N HIS A 981 -19.68 -20.25 -14.55
CA HIS A 981 -19.93 -21.64 -14.93
C HIS A 981 -20.45 -21.78 -16.37
N ALA A 982 -21.35 -20.91 -16.81
CA ALA A 982 -21.85 -20.90 -18.19
C ALA A 982 -20.73 -20.63 -19.21
N LEU A 983 -19.81 -19.72 -18.91
CA LEU A 983 -18.62 -19.45 -19.73
C LEU A 983 -17.71 -20.68 -19.81
N LEU A 984 -17.46 -21.36 -18.68
CA LEU A 984 -16.68 -22.60 -18.65
C LEU A 984 -17.30 -23.70 -19.49
N LEU A 985 -18.62 -23.89 -19.42
CA LEU A 985 -19.34 -24.87 -20.25
C LEU A 985 -19.20 -24.57 -21.75
N CYS A 986 -19.26 -23.30 -22.15
CA CYS A 986 -19.04 -22.89 -23.54
C CYS A 986 -17.61 -23.16 -24.00
N LEU A 987 -16.61 -22.83 -23.17
CA LEU A 987 -15.19 -23.09 -23.43
C LEU A 987 -14.88 -24.60 -23.48
N ASP A 988 -15.62 -25.46 -22.77
CA ASP A 988 -15.46 -26.91 -22.78
C ASP A 988 -16.37 -27.65 -23.78
N SER A 989 -17.25 -26.92 -24.46
CA SER A 989 -18.27 -27.48 -25.35
C SER A 989 -17.68 -28.32 -26.49
N ARG A 990 -18.48 -29.26 -27.03
CA ARG A 990 -18.06 -30.10 -28.16
C ARG A 990 -17.69 -29.29 -29.40
N ALA A 991 -18.36 -28.15 -29.65
CA ALA A 991 -18.06 -27.23 -30.74
C ALA A 991 -16.69 -26.53 -30.57
N ALA A 992 -16.36 -26.15 -29.34
CA ALA A 992 -15.03 -25.65 -28.96
C ALA A 992 -13.93 -26.71 -29.18
N ARG A 993 -14.19 -27.97 -28.79
CA ARG A 993 -13.24 -29.10 -28.98
C ARG A 993 -13.06 -29.50 -30.45
N LEU A 994 -14.04 -29.22 -31.31
CA LEU A 994 -13.97 -29.43 -32.76
C LEU A 994 -13.24 -28.28 -33.49
N GLY A 995 -12.75 -27.27 -32.77
CA GLY A 995 -11.91 -26.21 -33.34
C GLY A 995 -12.68 -25.03 -33.95
N ASN A 996 -13.93 -24.76 -33.53
CA ASN A 996 -14.65 -23.56 -33.97
C ASN A 996 -13.97 -22.29 -33.38
N GLY A 997 -13.11 -21.66 -34.18
CA GLY A 997 -12.31 -20.49 -33.79
C GLY A 997 -13.16 -19.25 -33.48
N HIS A 998 -14.32 -19.08 -34.12
CA HIS A 998 -15.23 -17.95 -33.89
C HIS A 998 -15.81 -17.95 -32.48
N LEU A 999 -16.32 -19.10 -32.03
CA LEU A 999 -16.86 -19.25 -30.67
C LEU A 999 -15.76 -19.06 -29.62
N ALA A 1000 -14.59 -19.68 -29.82
CA ALA A 1000 -13.46 -19.57 -28.91
C ALA A 1000 -13.02 -18.10 -28.72
N TYR A 1001 -12.87 -17.36 -29.81
CA TYR A 1001 -12.45 -15.95 -29.75
C TYR A 1001 -13.44 -15.09 -28.96
N ALA A 1002 -14.75 -15.21 -29.25
CA ALA A 1002 -15.78 -14.44 -28.55
C ALA A 1002 -15.80 -14.74 -27.03
N MET A 1003 -15.66 -16.02 -26.64
CA MET A 1003 -15.59 -16.40 -25.22
C MET A 1003 -14.34 -15.88 -24.52
N ILE A 1004 -13.20 -15.81 -25.22
CA ILE A 1004 -11.96 -15.24 -24.66
C ILE A 1004 -12.09 -13.73 -24.43
N VAL A 1005 -12.79 -13.01 -25.31
CA VAL A 1005 -13.11 -11.59 -25.11
C VAL A 1005 -13.99 -11.39 -23.87
N VAL A 1006 -15.04 -12.23 -23.69
CA VAL A 1006 -15.87 -12.20 -22.48
C VAL A 1006 -15.01 -12.46 -21.23
N ALA A 1007 -14.17 -13.50 -21.27
CA ALA A 1007 -13.27 -13.82 -20.17
C ALA A 1007 -12.34 -12.65 -19.83
N LYS A 1008 -11.77 -11.97 -20.84
CA LYS A 1008 -10.91 -10.80 -20.63
C LYS A 1008 -11.61 -9.67 -19.89
N LEU A 1009 -12.83 -9.34 -20.33
CA LEU A 1009 -13.61 -8.25 -19.73
C LEU A 1009 -14.00 -8.60 -18.28
N MET A 1010 -14.41 -9.84 -18.01
CA MET A 1010 -14.69 -10.31 -16.65
C MET A 1010 -13.45 -10.26 -15.73
N LEU A 1011 -12.28 -10.69 -16.24
CA LEU A 1011 -11.02 -10.70 -15.48
C LEU A 1011 -10.47 -9.29 -15.22
N SER A 1012 -10.90 -8.29 -16.00
CA SER A 1012 -10.44 -6.90 -15.86
C SER A 1012 -11.15 -6.17 -14.71
N GLU A 1013 -12.30 -6.64 -14.22
CA GLU A 1013 -13.03 -5.99 -13.13
C GLU A 1013 -12.52 -6.42 -11.74
N PRO A 1014 -12.16 -5.47 -10.85
CA PRO A 1014 -11.58 -5.77 -9.53
C PRO A 1014 -12.58 -6.40 -8.53
N ARG A 1015 -13.87 -6.50 -8.89
CA ARG A 1015 -14.96 -6.93 -7.99
C ARG A 1015 -15.38 -8.39 -8.15
N SER A 1016 -14.88 -9.10 -9.16
CA SER A 1016 -15.22 -10.51 -9.38
C SER A 1016 -14.22 -11.43 -8.69
N ALA A 1017 -14.69 -12.36 -7.86
CA ALA A 1017 -13.84 -13.45 -7.36
C ALA A 1017 -13.41 -14.29 -8.57
N CYS A 1018 -12.15 -14.16 -8.98
CA CYS A 1018 -11.62 -14.83 -10.16
C CYS A 1018 -11.58 -16.34 -9.93
N ASP A 1019 -12.32 -17.11 -10.73
CA ASP A 1019 -12.15 -18.56 -10.81
C ASP A 1019 -10.92 -18.86 -11.69
N ALA A 1020 -9.82 -19.30 -11.04
CA ALA A 1020 -8.59 -19.71 -11.70
C ALA A 1020 -8.84 -20.73 -12.85
N ARG A 1021 -9.96 -21.47 -12.80
CA ARG A 1021 -10.38 -22.37 -13.88
C ARG A 1021 -10.56 -21.63 -15.20
N ILE A 1022 -11.13 -20.43 -15.24
CA ILE A 1022 -11.38 -19.68 -16.48
C ILE A 1022 -10.06 -19.46 -17.23
N VAL A 1023 -9.02 -18.99 -16.54
CA VAL A 1023 -7.70 -18.77 -17.15
C VAL A 1023 -7.09 -20.09 -17.64
N LYS A 1024 -7.20 -21.16 -16.85
CA LYS A 1024 -6.75 -22.50 -17.26
C LYS A 1024 -7.40 -22.96 -18.56
N HIS A 1025 -8.70 -22.72 -18.74
CA HIS A 1025 -9.40 -23.10 -19.97
C HIS A 1025 -9.08 -22.19 -21.15
N VAL A 1026 -8.92 -20.88 -20.93
CA VAL A 1026 -8.51 -19.91 -21.97
C VAL A 1026 -7.12 -20.24 -22.52
N VAL A 1027 -6.16 -20.56 -21.66
CA VAL A 1027 -4.76 -20.82 -22.05
C VAL A 1027 -4.61 -22.11 -22.88
N ARG A 1028 -5.56 -23.06 -22.80
CA ARG A 1028 -5.58 -24.26 -23.65
C ARG A 1028 -5.72 -23.96 -25.15
N TYR A 1029 -6.18 -22.76 -25.51
CA TYR A 1029 -6.30 -22.34 -26.91
C TYR A 1029 -5.00 -21.79 -27.49
N LEU A 1030 -3.94 -21.60 -26.69
CA LEU A 1030 -2.65 -21.08 -27.18
C LEU A 1030 -1.98 -21.94 -28.27
N PRO A 1031 -2.02 -23.29 -28.22
CA PRO A 1031 -1.43 -24.15 -29.25
C PRO A 1031 -2.13 -24.13 -30.62
N THR A 1032 -3.27 -23.43 -30.76
CA THR A 1032 -4.02 -23.37 -32.03
C THR A 1032 -3.23 -22.61 -33.11
N PRO A 1033 -3.39 -22.93 -34.41
CA PRO A 1033 -2.61 -22.30 -35.47
C PRO A 1033 -3.02 -20.84 -35.81
N ASN A 1034 -4.13 -20.34 -35.25
CA ASN A 1034 -4.65 -19.02 -35.59
C ASN A 1034 -3.98 -17.90 -34.76
N LEU A 1035 -3.35 -16.95 -35.45
CA LEU A 1035 -2.60 -15.85 -34.82
C LEU A 1035 -3.48 -14.90 -33.99
N ASP A 1036 -4.66 -14.53 -34.47
CA ASP A 1036 -5.58 -13.63 -33.75
C ASP A 1036 -6.06 -14.25 -32.44
N LEU A 1037 -6.32 -15.57 -32.46
CA LEU A 1037 -6.72 -16.31 -31.26
C LEU A 1037 -5.58 -16.36 -30.23
N LYS A 1038 -4.34 -16.58 -30.66
CA LYS A 1038 -3.16 -16.53 -29.77
C LYS A 1038 -3.00 -15.16 -29.11
N GLN A 1039 -3.11 -14.08 -29.90
CA GLN A 1039 -3.02 -12.72 -29.36
C GLN A 1039 -4.09 -12.46 -28.31
N ALA A 1040 -5.34 -12.88 -28.57
CA ALA A 1040 -6.42 -12.75 -27.60
C ALA A 1040 -6.13 -13.53 -26.30
N VAL A 1041 -5.68 -14.78 -26.39
CA VAL A 1041 -5.32 -15.60 -25.22
C VAL A 1041 -4.24 -14.94 -24.36
N ILE A 1042 -3.14 -14.49 -24.97
CA ILE A 1042 -2.02 -13.85 -24.25
C ILE A 1042 -2.47 -12.52 -23.64
N SER A 1043 -3.25 -11.72 -24.38
CA SER A 1043 -3.77 -10.45 -23.88
C SER A 1043 -4.72 -10.64 -22.70
N THR A 1044 -5.55 -11.69 -22.72
CA THR A 1044 -6.41 -12.06 -21.59
C THR A 1044 -5.60 -12.50 -20.37
N ALA A 1045 -4.55 -13.30 -20.58
CA ALA A 1045 -3.64 -13.69 -19.49
C ALA A 1045 -2.92 -12.47 -18.90
N LEU A 1046 -2.51 -11.51 -19.73
CA LEU A 1046 -1.87 -10.27 -19.31
C LEU A 1046 -2.81 -9.42 -18.43
N SER A 1047 -4.06 -9.22 -18.87
CA SER A 1047 -5.07 -8.53 -18.06
C SER A 1047 -5.31 -9.23 -16.71
N ALA A 1048 -5.34 -10.57 -16.71
CA ALA A 1048 -5.52 -11.33 -15.48
C ALA A 1048 -4.34 -11.16 -14.50
N VAL A 1049 -3.10 -11.10 -14.99
CA VAL A 1049 -1.90 -10.90 -14.15
C VAL A 1049 -1.92 -9.54 -13.44
N TYR A 1050 -2.36 -8.48 -14.12
CA TYR A 1050 -2.43 -7.15 -13.51
C TYR A 1050 -3.62 -6.99 -12.56
N SER A 1051 -4.79 -7.52 -12.93
CA SER A 1051 -6.01 -7.29 -12.16
C SER A 1051 -6.21 -8.27 -11.00
N GLN A 1052 -5.75 -9.53 -11.11
CA GLN A 1052 -6.04 -10.61 -10.16
C GLN A 1052 -4.84 -11.59 -9.99
N PRO A 1053 -3.70 -11.15 -9.44
CA PRO A 1053 -2.47 -11.94 -9.43
C PRO A 1053 -2.46 -13.14 -8.47
N THR A 1054 -3.21 -13.07 -7.37
CA THR A 1054 -3.28 -14.14 -6.36
C THR A 1054 -3.94 -15.40 -6.91
N ALA A 1055 -5.01 -15.27 -7.68
CA ALA A 1055 -5.71 -16.38 -8.32
C ALA A 1055 -4.85 -17.13 -9.37
N LEU A 1056 -3.85 -16.46 -9.95
CA LEU A 1056 -2.97 -17.01 -10.98
C LEU A 1056 -1.73 -17.73 -10.43
N ALA A 1057 -1.47 -17.61 -9.12
CA ALA A 1057 -0.21 -18.06 -8.55
C ALA A 1057 0.04 -19.57 -8.72
N SER A 1058 -1.02 -20.37 -8.65
CA SER A 1058 -0.95 -21.83 -8.82
C SER A 1058 -0.87 -22.29 -10.28
N LEU A 1059 -1.21 -21.42 -11.25
CA LEU A 1059 -1.28 -21.77 -12.68
C LEU A 1059 -0.10 -21.25 -13.51
N ALA A 1060 0.62 -20.24 -13.00
CA ALA A 1060 1.68 -19.56 -13.72
C ALA A 1060 2.82 -20.52 -14.15
N ASP A 1061 3.42 -21.27 -13.22
CA ASP A 1061 4.57 -22.14 -13.51
C ASP A 1061 4.16 -23.50 -14.13
N LEU A 1062 2.98 -24.02 -13.76
CA LEU A 1062 2.50 -25.34 -14.21
C LEU A 1062 1.88 -25.34 -15.62
N VAL A 1063 1.21 -24.25 -16.02
CA VAL A 1063 0.39 -24.23 -17.24
C VAL A 1063 0.77 -23.07 -18.16
N ILE A 1064 0.85 -21.84 -17.65
CA ILE A 1064 1.00 -20.64 -18.48
C ILE A 1064 2.41 -20.55 -19.07
N LEU A 1065 3.45 -20.56 -18.24
CA LEU A 1065 4.84 -20.40 -18.68
C LEU A 1065 5.27 -21.47 -19.71
N PRO A 1066 5.01 -22.78 -19.52
CA PRO A 1066 5.36 -23.79 -20.51
C PRO A 1066 4.75 -23.53 -21.89
N LEU A 1067 3.48 -23.15 -21.95
CA LEU A 1067 2.79 -22.90 -23.22
C LEU A 1067 3.27 -21.60 -23.88
N VAL A 1068 3.57 -20.56 -23.10
CA VAL A 1068 4.13 -19.31 -23.60
C VAL A 1068 5.56 -19.51 -24.13
N PHE A 1069 6.36 -20.36 -23.50
CA PHE A 1069 7.73 -20.66 -23.96
C PHE A 1069 7.76 -21.25 -25.38
N ASP A 1070 6.75 -22.00 -25.78
CA ASP A 1070 6.65 -22.58 -27.14
C ASP A 1070 6.33 -21.52 -28.21
N GLU A 1071 5.79 -20.37 -27.82
CA GLU A 1071 5.47 -19.26 -28.72
C GLU A 1071 6.59 -18.23 -28.88
N LEU A 1072 7.67 -18.30 -28.08
CA LEU A 1072 8.77 -17.30 -28.12
C LEU A 1072 9.61 -17.34 -29.41
N SER A 1073 9.68 -18.50 -30.08
CA SER A 1073 10.49 -18.67 -31.29
C SER A 1073 9.68 -18.42 -32.57
N ALA A 1074 10.28 -17.75 -33.55
CA ALA A 1074 9.66 -17.53 -34.86
C ALA A 1074 9.39 -18.85 -35.60
N LYS A 1075 8.12 -19.20 -35.80
CA LYS A 1075 7.68 -20.43 -36.47
C LYS A 1075 7.66 -20.25 -37.99
N ALA A 1076 8.11 -21.27 -38.73
CA ALA A 1076 8.19 -21.21 -40.19
C ALA A 1076 6.81 -21.05 -40.86
N GLU A 1077 5.75 -21.53 -40.20
CA GLU A 1077 4.36 -21.44 -40.65
C GLU A 1077 3.81 -20.00 -40.74
N PHE A 1078 4.39 -19.05 -39.99
CA PHE A 1078 3.96 -17.64 -39.99
C PHE A 1078 4.90 -16.71 -40.77
N ARG A 1079 5.87 -17.28 -41.50
CA ARG A 1079 6.80 -16.49 -42.32
C ARG A 1079 6.34 -16.43 -43.77
N LYS A 1080 6.04 -15.24 -44.23
CA LYS A 1080 5.67 -14.96 -45.62
C LYS A 1080 6.83 -14.31 -46.37
N VAL A 1081 7.29 -14.94 -47.45
CA VAL A 1081 8.35 -14.38 -48.30
C VAL A 1081 7.72 -13.70 -49.51
N ILE A 1082 7.77 -12.37 -49.54
CA ILE A 1082 7.27 -11.56 -50.64
C ILE A 1082 8.43 -11.27 -51.60
N PRO A 1083 8.39 -11.80 -52.85
CA PRO A 1083 9.42 -11.50 -53.85
C PRO A 1083 9.24 -10.07 -54.38
N MET A 1084 10.31 -9.28 -54.33
CA MET A 1084 10.42 -7.91 -54.85
C MET A 1084 11.49 -7.88 -55.94
N GLY A 1085 11.20 -8.48 -57.10
CA GLY A 1085 12.19 -8.65 -58.18
C GLY A 1085 13.39 -9.50 -57.73
N PRO A 1086 14.65 -8.99 -57.79
CA PRO A 1086 15.82 -9.73 -57.30
C PRO A 1086 15.91 -9.82 -55.77
N TYR A 1087 15.07 -9.09 -55.02
CA TYR A 1087 15.06 -9.07 -53.56
C TYR A 1087 13.93 -9.93 -52.98
N LYS A 1088 14.13 -10.46 -51.78
CA LYS A 1088 13.11 -11.19 -51.01
C LYS A 1088 12.86 -10.44 -49.71
N TYR A 1089 11.62 -10.02 -49.47
CA TYR A 1089 11.18 -9.42 -48.21
C TYR A 1089 10.49 -10.50 -47.37
N VAL A 1090 10.98 -10.78 -46.17
CA VAL A 1090 10.42 -11.80 -45.28
C VAL A 1090 9.60 -11.08 -44.21
N VAL A 1091 8.29 -11.33 -44.18
CA VAL A 1091 7.38 -10.83 -43.16
C VAL A 1091 7.12 -11.95 -42.16
N ASP A 1092 7.32 -11.66 -40.88
CA ASP A 1092 6.92 -12.54 -39.78
C ASP A 1092 5.55 -12.08 -39.26
N GLU A 1093 4.48 -12.77 -39.68
CA GLU A 1093 3.12 -12.45 -39.24
C GLU A 1093 2.90 -12.81 -37.75
N GLY A 1094 3.79 -13.64 -37.17
CA GLY A 1094 3.74 -14.04 -35.76
C GLY A 1094 4.44 -13.07 -34.79
N LEU A 1095 5.05 -11.98 -35.26
CA LEU A 1095 5.88 -11.09 -34.44
C LEU A 1095 5.14 -10.52 -33.21
N GLU A 1096 3.89 -10.07 -33.38
CA GLU A 1096 3.11 -9.46 -32.29
C GLU A 1096 2.77 -10.48 -31.19
N VAL A 1097 2.51 -11.75 -31.54
CA VAL A 1097 2.31 -12.84 -30.56
C VAL A 1097 3.57 -13.02 -29.70
N ARG A 1098 4.75 -12.93 -30.32
CA ARG A 1098 6.03 -13.05 -29.63
C ARG A 1098 6.24 -11.87 -28.68
N LYS A 1099 6.04 -10.64 -29.13
CA LYS A 1099 6.15 -9.43 -28.29
C LYS A 1099 5.25 -9.51 -27.06
N LEU A 1100 3.97 -9.84 -27.25
CA LEU A 1100 3.02 -10.03 -26.15
C LEU A 1100 3.43 -11.16 -25.19
N SER A 1101 4.04 -12.23 -25.70
CA SER A 1101 4.57 -13.32 -24.87
C SER A 1101 5.72 -12.86 -23.97
N TYR A 1102 6.65 -12.05 -24.48
CA TYR A 1102 7.72 -11.45 -23.68
C TYR A 1102 7.17 -10.45 -22.66
N GLU A 1103 6.15 -9.67 -23.01
CA GLU A 1103 5.47 -8.74 -22.11
C GLU A 1103 4.73 -9.47 -20.99
N LEU A 1104 4.06 -10.59 -21.29
CA LEU A 1104 3.41 -11.44 -20.29
C LEU A 1104 4.42 -12.02 -19.30
N ILE A 1105 5.58 -12.49 -19.78
CA ILE A 1105 6.68 -12.93 -18.90
C ILE A 1105 7.12 -11.79 -18.00
N ASN A 1106 7.26 -10.57 -18.54
CA ASN A 1106 7.62 -9.40 -17.76
C ASN A 1106 6.60 -9.09 -16.67
N ALA A 1107 5.32 -9.10 -17.02
CA ALA A 1107 4.22 -8.84 -16.09
C ALA A 1107 4.21 -9.86 -14.95
N ILE A 1108 4.32 -11.15 -15.26
CA ILE A 1108 4.38 -12.23 -14.26
C ILE A 1108 5.55 -12.02 -13.29
N VAL A 1109 6.74 -11.70 -13.80
CA VAL A 1109 7.94 -11.42 -12.99
C VAL A 1109 7.79 -10.16 -12.14
N SER A 1110 7.12 -9.13 -12.66
CA SER A 1110 6.92 -7.89 -11.93
C SER A 1110 6.01 -8.05 -10.72
N VAL A 1111 4.93 -8.84 -10.87
CA VAL A 1111 3.89 -8.99 -9.85
C VAL A 1111 4.24 -10.04 -8.80
N SER A 1112 4.99 -11.10 -9.17
CA SER A 1112 5.44 -12.13 -8.23
C SER A 1112 6.22 -11.58 -7.03
N ASP A 1113 6.88 -10.42 -7.20
CA ASP A 1113 7.70 -9.79 -6.16
C ASP A 1113 6.94 -8.71 -5.36
N SER A 1114 5.81 -8.19 -5.85
CA SER A 1114 5.05 -7.12 -5.17
C SER A 1114 4.12 -7.62 -4.05
N LEU A 1115 3.87 -8.93 -4.01
CA LEU A 1115 3.03 -9.54 -2.98
C LEU A 1115 3.87 -9.79 -1.71
N SER A 1116 3.84 -8.83 -0.78
CA SER A 1116 4.52 -8.91 0.52
C SER A 1116 3.91 -9.91 1.51
N GLN A 1117 2.83 -10.61 1.13
CA GLN A 1117 2.17 -11.65 1.94
C GLN A 1117 2.33 -13.02 1.25
N PRO A 1118 2.59 -14.11 2.00
CA PRO A 1118 2.65 -15.45 1.44
C PRO A 1118 1.28 -15.88 0.88
N PRO A 1119 1.21 -16.69 -0.20
CA PRO A 1119 2.31 -17.38 -0.89
C PRO A 1119 2.86 -16.58 -2.07
N ALA A 1120 4.17 -16.30 -2.06
CA ALA A 1120 4.88 -15.80 -3.24
C ALA A 1120 4.69 -16.77 -4.41
N LEU A 1121 4.53 -16.26 -5.64
CA LEU A 1121 4.41 -17.09 -6.83
C LEU A 1121 5.65 -18.01 -6.96
N PRO A 1122 5.52 -19.35 -6.92
CA PRO A 1122 6.64 -20.26 -7.07
C PRO A 1122 7.03 -20.35 -8.55
N ILE A 1123 7.72 -19.34 -9.07
CA ILE A 1123 8.22 -19.33 -10.46
C ILE A 1123 9.64 -19.87 -10.48
N ASN A 1124 9.91 -20.84 -11.36
CA ASN A 1124 11.27 -21.30 -11.61
C ASN A 1124 12.04 -20.27 -12.46
N ARG A 1125 12.64 -19.28 -11.78
CA ARG A 1125 13.35 -18.15 -12.40
C ARG A 1125 14.53 -18.59 -13.27
N VAL A 1126 15.22 -19.69 -12.91
CA VAL A 1126 16.34 -20.24 -13.69
C VAL A 1126 15.87 -20.69 -15.06
N ARG A 1127 14.77 -21.45 -15.12
CA ARG A 1127 14.18 -21.92 -16.37
C ARG A 1127 13.75 -20.75 -17.27
N VAL A 1128 13.19 -19.68 -16.69
CA VAL A 1128 12.83 -18.46 -17.44
C VAL A 1128 14.09 -17.84 -18.06
N ILE A 1129 15.18 -17.70 -17.30
CA ILE A 1129 16.44 -17.14 -17.80
C ILE A 1129 17.01 -17.99 -18.94
N GLU A 1130 17.11 -19.31 -18.77
CA GLU A 1130 17.61 -20.23 -19.82
C GLU A 1130 16.81 -20.10 -21.12
N VAL A 1131 15.48 -20.04 -21.03
CA VAL A 1131 14.61 -19.90 -22.21
C VAL A 1131 14.78 -18.54 -22.89
N LEU A 1132 14.87 -17.45 -22.12
CA LEU A 1132 15.08 -16.10 -22.67
C LEU A 1132 16.44 -15.97 -23.37
N LEU A 1133 17.48 -16.63 -22.84
CA LEU A 1133 18.81 -16.70 -23.46
C LEU A 1133 18.78 -17.50 -24.77
N ALA A 1134 18.16 -18.67 -24.76
CA ALA A 1134 18.13 -19.55 -25.93
C ALA A 1134 17.26 -19.00 -27.07
N LYS A 1135 16.13 -18.34 -26.75
CA LYS A 1135 15.12 -17.92 -27.75
C LYS A 1135 15.09 -16.42 -28.04
N GLY A 1136 15.41 -15.56 -27.07
CA GLY A 1136 15.22 -14.09 -27.19
C GLY A 1136 16.43 -13.32 -27.72
N LEU A 1137 17.59 -13.44 -27.06
CA LEU A 1137 18.80 -12.73 -27.48
C LEU A 1137 19.30 -13.06 -28.91
N PRO A 1138 19.22 -14.30 -29.42
CA PRO A 1138 19.63 -14.62 -30.78
C PRO A 1138 18.58 -14.26 -31.86
N ASP A 1139 17.49 -13.59 -31.49
CA ASP A 1139 16.41 -13.29 -32.43
C ASP A 1139 16.81 -12.28 -33.53
N ARG A 1140 16.11 -12.35 -34.66
CA ARG A 1140 16.32 -11.45 -35.80
C ARG A 1140 15.59 -10.11 -35.62
N GLU A 1141 14.61 -9.99 -34.74
CA GLU A 1141 13.90 -8.73 -34.54
C GLU A 1141 14.48 -7.95 -33.34
N ASN A 1142 14.84 -6.68 -33.56
CA ASN A 1142 15.44 -5.81 -32.53
C ASN A 1142 14.52 -5.65 -31.31
N ASP A 1143 13.20 -5.54 -31.53
CA ASP A 1143 12.20 -5.39 -30.46
C ASP A 1143 12.19 -6.59 -29.50
N ILE A 1144 12.36 -7.81 -30.03
CA ILE A 1144 12.40 -9.04 -29.23
C ILE A 1144 13.67 -9.09 -28.36
N VAL A 1145 14.81 -8.71 -28.94
CA VAL A 1145 16.08 -8.62 -28.20
C VAL A 1145 15.97 -7.60 -27.07
N ASN A 1146 15.32 -6.45 -27.32
CA ASN A 1146 15.11 -5.41 -26.30
C ASN A 1146 14.22 -5.89 -25.15
N LEU A 1147 13.10 -6.56 -25.44
CA LEU A 1147 12.20 -7.12 -24.43
C LEU A 1147 12.88 -8.26 -23.64
N ALA A 1148 13.62 -9.14 -24.31
CA ALA A 1148 14.38 -10.19 -23.65
C ALA A 1148 15.47 -9.60 -22.73
N ALA A 1149 16.18 -8.56 -23.19
CA ALA A 1149 17.19 -7.89 -22.39
C ALA A 1149 16.58 -7.17 -21.17
N ALA A 1150 15.41 -6.53 -21.31
CA ALA A 1150 14.70 -5.91 -20.20
C ALA A 1150 14.26 -6.93 -19.14
N ASN A 1151 13.66 -8.05 -19.57
CA ASN A 1151 13.25 -9.14 -18.69
C ASN A 1151 14.44 -9.74 -17.93
N LEU A 1152 15.56 -9.98 -18.62
CA LEU A 1152 16.79 -10.49 -18.01
C LEU A 1152 17.39 -9.49 -17.02
N VAL A 1153 17.41 -8.19 -17.34
CA VAL A 1153 17.85 -7.14 -16.41
C VAL A 1153 17.02 -7.18 -15.13
N GLN A 1154 15.70 -7.22 -15.24
CA GLN A 1154 14.80 -7.22 -14.08
C GLN A 1154 14.98 -8.49 -13.22
N LEU A 1155 15.07 -9.66 -13.84
CA LEU A 1155 15.27 -10.93 -13.15
C LEU A 1155 16.61 -10.95 -12.38
N ILE A 1156 17.68 -10.48 -13.02
CA ILE A 1156 19.04 -10.52 -12.46
C ILE A 1156 19.25 -9.46 -11.37
N GLN A 1157 18.73 -8.24 -11.56
CA GLN A 1157 18.85 -7.17 -10.55
C GLN A 1157 18.13 -7.53 -9.25
N ARG A 1158 16.97 -8.21 -9.35
CA ARG A 1158 16.17 -8.55 -8.18
C ARG A 1158 16.66 -9.80 -7.46
N ASN A 1159 17.18 -10.80 -8.17
CA ASN A 1159 17.72 -12.04 -7.60
C ASN A 1159 19.04 -12.45 -8.27
N PRO A 1160 20.18 -11.89 -7.84
CA PRO A 1160 21.48 -12.19 -8.44
C PRO A 1160 21.91 -13.65 -8.26
N VAL A 1161 21.41 -14.34 -7.22
CA VAL A 1161 21.70 -15.75 -6.91
C VAL A 1161 21.23 -16.71 -8.01
N SER A 1162 20.20 -16.35 -8.79
CA SER A 1162 19.71 -17.20 -9.88
C SER A 1162 20.74 -17.40 -11.00
N LEU A 1163 21.78 -16.57 -11.08
CA LEU A 1163 22.89 -16.74 -12.03
C LEU A 1163 23.84 -17.89 -11.66
N GLU A 1164 23.96 -18.25 -10.38
CA GLU A 1164 24.82 -19.36 -9.91
C GLU A 1164 24.31 -20.73 -10.33
N GLN A 1165 22.99 -20.83 -10.54
CA GLN A 1165 22.29 -22.07 -10.88
C GLN A 1165 22.26 -22.33 -12.40
N ILE A 1166 22.74 -21.38 -13.21
CA ILE A 1166 22.83 -21.51 -14.66
C ILE A 1166 24.03 -22.38 -15.01
N ARG A 1167 23.80 -23.44 -15.77
CA ARG A 1167 24.79 -24.49 -16.04
C ARG A 1167 25.99 -24.03 -16.89
N ASP A 1168 25.80 -23.07 -17.81
CA ASP A 1168 26.82 -22.65 -18.78
C ASP A 1168 26.81 -21.13 -19.08
N LEU A 1169 27.75 -20.38 -18.47
CA LEU A 1169 28.00 -18.96 -18.77
C LEU A 1169 28.54 -18.71 -20.19
N SER A 1170 29.09 -19.73 -20.83
CA SER A 1170 29.63 -19.68 -22.20
C SER A 1170 28.53 -19.41 -23.24
N GLU A 1171 27.35 -20.02 -23.07
CA GLU A 1171 26.17 -19.76 -23.92
C GLU A 1171 25.68 -18.31 -23.76
N PHE A 1172 25.74 -17.77 -22.54
CA PHE A 1172 25.38 -16.38 -22.24
C PHE A 1172 26.31 -15.41 -22.99
N ILE A 1173 27.62 -15.63 -22.92
CA ILE A 1173 28.63 -14.83 -23.62
C ILE A 1173 28.41 -14.93 -25.13
N GLN A 1174 28.15 -16.12 -25.65
CA GLN A 1174 27.91 -16.33 -27.08
C GLN A 1174 26.66 -15.59 -27.58
N ALA A 1175 25.56 -15.65 -26.82
CA ALA A 1175 24.31 -14.96 -27.15
C ALA A 1175 24.49 -13.43 -27.16
N LEU A 1176 25.14 -12.86 -26.15
CA LEU A 1176 25.43 -11.42 -26.10
C LEU A 1176 26.38 -10.99 -27.23
N THR A 1177 27.44 -11.76 -27.48
CA THR A 1177 28.43 -11.47 -28.53
C THR A 1177 27.79 -11.48 -29.91
N ASN A 1178 26.88 -12.42 -30.17
CA ASN A 1178 26.12 -12.49 -31.42
C ASN A 1178 25.18 -11.28 -31.60
N ALA A 1179 24.51 -10.84 -30.53
CA ALA A 1179 23.64 -9.67 -30.58
C ALA A 1179 24.42 -8.36 -30.85
N LEU A 1180 25.63 -8.22 -30.28
CA LEU A 1180 26.49 -7.05 -30.44
C LEU A 1180 27.20 -6.98 -31.80
N ASN A 1181 27.63 -8.11 -32.36
CA ASN A 1181 28.35 -8.16 -33.64
C ASN A 1181 27.43 -8.08 -34.87
N ARG A 1182 26.14 -7.81 -34.67
CA ARG A 1182 25.16 -7.75 -35.74
C ARG A 1182 25.35 -6.48 -36.58
N THR A 1183 25.66 -6.64 -37.86
CA THR A 1183 25.87 -5.51 -38.78
C THR A 1183 24.60 -5.08 -39.50
N LEU A 1184 24.36 -3.76 -39.61
CA LEU A 1184 23.30 -3.17 -40.44
C LEU A 1184 23.58 -3.37 -41.94
N ARG A 1185 22.52 -3.35 -42.76
CA ARG A 1185 22.64 -3.41 -44.23
C ARG A 1185 23.14 -2.06 -44.77
N ASN A 1186 23.87 -2.08 -45.90
CA ASN A 1186 24.47 -0.89 -46.54
C ASN A 1186 23.47 0.20 -47.01
N LYS A 1187 22.16 -0.02 -46.89
CA LYS A 1187 21.06 0.93 -47.19
C LYS A 1187 20.00 0.96 -46.08
N ALA A 1188 20.40 0.78 -44.83
CA ALA A 1188 19.47 0.84 -43.69
C ALA A 1188 18.86 2.25 -43.56
N THR A 1189 17.58 2.30 -43.18
CA THR A 1189 16.90 3.58 -42.93
C THR A 1189 17.38 4.22 -41.62
N THR A 1190 17.12 5.51 -41.44
CA THR A 1190 17.43 6.20 -40.16
C THR A 1190 16.76 5.52 -38.97
N GLN A 1191 15.50 5.10 -39.14
CA GLN A 1191 14.74 4.38 -38.11
C GLN A 1191 15.34 3.01 -37.77
N GLU A 1192 15.82 2.26 -38.77
CA GLU A 1192 16.51 0.98 -38.54
C GLU A 1192 17.85 1.17 -37.81
N ALA A 1193 18.57 2.25 -38.12
CA ALA A 1193 19.83 2.57 -37.45
C ALA A 1193 19.61 2.99 -35.97
N GLU A 1194 18.58 3.78 -35.70
CA GLU A 1194 18.18 4.16 -34.33
C GLU A 1194 17.75 2.95 -33.50
N SER A 1195 16.84 2.12 -34.04
CA SER A 1195 16.39 0.87 -33.39
C SER A 1195 17.56 -0.07 -33.07
N HIS A 1196 18.50 -0.24 -33.99
CA HIS A 1196 19.70 -1.04 -33.75
C HIS A 1196 20.59 -0.41 -32.65
N GLY A 1197 20.72 0.92 -32.63
CA GLY A 1197 21.42 1.65 -31.58
C GLY A 1197 20.76 1.51 -30.20
N ASP A 1198 19.43 1.41 -30.12
CA ASP A 1198 18.70 1.10 -28.90
C ASP A 1198 18.97 -0.34 -28.42
N THR A 1199 19.00 -1.30 -29.35
CA THR A 1199 19.35 -2.69 -29.02
C THR A 1199 20.77 -2.85 -28.49
N LEU A 1200 21.74 -2.18 -29.10
CA LEU A 1200 23.10 -2.16 -28.57
C LEU A 1200 23.13 -1.59 -27.14
N ARG A 1201 22.38 -0.51 -26.86
CA ARG A 1201 22.26 0.06 -25.51
C ARG A 1201 21.61 -0.91 -24.52
N ALA A 1202 20.55 -1.60 -24.92
CA ALA A 1202 19.86 -2.59 -24.07
C ALA A 1202 20.78 -3.78 -23.71
N VAL A 1203 21.52 -4.31 -24.69
CA VAL A 1203 22.45 -5.43 -24.49
C VAL A 1203 23.68 -5.01 -23.66
N ILE A 1204 24.19 -3.79 -23.86
CA ILE A 1204 25.25 -3.22 -23.01
C ILE A 1204 24.75 -3.04 -21.57
N LYS A 1205 23.53 -2.53 -21.36
CA LYS A 1205 22.91 -2.39 -20.04
C LYS A 1205 22.76 -3.74 -19.35
N LEU A 1206 22.26 -4.75 -20.07
CA LEU A 1206 22.22 -6.13 -19.58
C LEU A 1206 23.61 -6.64 -19.19
N SER A 1207 24.61 -6.45 -20.03
CA SER A 1207 25.99 -6.88 -19.76
C SER A 1207 26.59 -6.20 -18.51
N LYS A 1208 26.28 -4.91 -18.27
CA LYS A 1208 26.67 -4.20 -17.04
C LYS A 1208 25.99 -4.76 -15.80
N VAL A 1209 24.69 -5.05 -15.90
CA VAL A 1209 23.89 -5.63 -14.81
C VAL A 1209 24.37 -7.03 -14.46
N VAL A 1210 24.61 -7.88 -15.46
CA VAL A 1210 25.16 -9.23 -15.26
C VAL A 1210 26.56 -9.13 -14.65
N ASN A 1211 27.41 -8.22 -15.13
CA ASN A 1211 28.73 -8.01 -14.53
C ASN A 1211 28.63 -7.57 -13.07
N GLY A 1212 27.72 -6.64 -12.74
CA GLY A 1212 27.45 -6.24 -11.37
C GLY A 1212 27.00 -7.42 -10.50
N ALA A 1213 26.09 -8.24 -11.02
CA ALA A 1213 25.58 -9.43 -10.32
C ALA A 1213 26.65 -10.53 -10.15
N LEU A 1214 27.50 -10.78 -11.15
CA LEU A 1214 28.61 -11.74 -11.06
C LEU A 1214 29.70 -11.26 -10.10
N VAL A 1215 29.98 -9.95 -10.07
CA VAL A 1215 30.85 -9.34 -9.05
C VAL A 1215 30.23 -9.45 -7.66
N SER A 1216 28.91 -9.26 -7.54
CA SER A 1216 28.20 -9.35 -6.25
C SER A 1216 27.85 -10.77 -5.80
N THR A 1217 28.12 -11.79 -6.61
CA THR A 1217 27.94 -13.23 -6.26
C THR A 1217 29.26 -13.98 -6.20
N GLY A 1218 30.33 -13.44 -6.78
CA GLY A 1218 31.67 -14.05 -6.75
C GLY A 1218 31.89 -15.08 -7.86
N ALA A 1219 30.92 -15.23 -8.76
CA ALA A 1219 30.93 -16.16 -9.89
C ALA A 1219 31.65 -15.62 -11.15
N LEU A 1220 32.60 -14.69 -10.99
CA LEU A 1220 33.26 -14.04 -12.12
C LEU A 1220 34.25 -15.01 -12.80
N THR A 1221 33.93 -15.45 -14.02
CA THR A 1221 34.82 -16.31 -14.81
C THR A 1221 35.84 -15.50 -15.60
N ARG A 1222 36.99 -16.13 -15.93
CA ARG A 1222 38.01 -15.52 -16.79
C ARG A 1222 37.46 -15.19 -18.18
N GLU A 1223 36.61 -16.06 -18.71
CA GLU A 1223 35.95 -15.89 -20.02
C GLU A 1223 35.01 -14.67 -20.04
N TRP A 1224 34.20 -14.50 -18.98
CA TRP A 1224 33.34 -13.32 -18.83
C TRP A 1224 34.16 -12.04 -18.75
N SER A 1225 35.24 -12.04 -17.95
CA SER A 1225 36.13 -10.89 -17.80
C SER A 1225 36.76 -10.46 -19.13
N THR A 1226 37.16 -11.43 -19.96
CA THR A 1226 37.69 -11.14 -21.30
C THR A 1226 36.66 -10.54 -22.23
N TYR A 1227 35.43 -11.07 -22.22
CA TYR A 1227 34.31 -10.53 -23.01
C TYR A 1227 33.96 -9.09 -22.58
N TYR A 1228 33.84 -8.84 -21.28
CA TYR A 1228 33.45 -7.53 -20.75
C TYR A 1228 34.50 -6.44 -21.03
N ASN A 1229 35.78 -6.80 -20.99
CA ASN A 1229 36.86 -5.89 -21.39
C ASN A 1229 36.81 -5.57 -22.90
N ASP A 1230 36.58 -6.57 -23.75
CA ASP A 1230 36.43 -6.37 -25.20
C ASP A 1230 35.20 -5.49 -25.53
N LEU A 1231 34.08 -5.70 -24.82
CA LEU A 1231 32.88 -4.87 -24.91
C LEU A 1231 33.19 -3.39 -24.63
N LYS A 1232 33.92 -3.11 -23.54
CA LYS A 1232 34.29 -1.75 -23.11
C LYS A 1232 35.17 -1.05 -24.14
N VAL A 1233 36.07 -1.79 -24.79
CA VAL A 1233 36.97 -1.25 -25.84
C VAL A 1233 36.21 -0.99 -27.14
N ARG A 1234 35.38 -1.93 -27.60
CA ARG A 1234 34.67 -1.82 -28.89
C ARG A 1234 33.54 -0.79 -28.88
N HIS A 1235 32.82 -0.64 -27.76
CA HIS A 1235 31.64 0.22 -27.65
C HIS A 1235 31.81 1.38 -26.65
N GLN A 1236 33.01 1.96 -26.57
CA GLN A 1236 33.38 2.97 -25.57
C GLN A 1236 32.36 4.13 -25.43
N LEU A 1237 31.85 4.67 -26.54
CA LEU A 1237 30.89 5.78 -26.54
C LEU A 1237 29.53 5.38 -25.93
N LEU A 1238 28.99 4.22 -26.30
CA LEU A 1238 27.70 3.72 -25.78
C LEU A 1238 27.83 3.16 -24.36
N PHE A 1239 29.02 2.68 -24.00
CA PHE A 1239 29.31 2.14 -22.68
C PHE A 1239 29.40 3.25 -21.61
N HIS A 1240 29.89 4.44 -21.95
CA HIS A 1240 30.01 5.56 -21.01
C HIS A 1240 28.78 6.48 -20.97
N ALA A 1241 27.82 6.31 -21.89
CA ALA A 1241 26.54 6.99 -21.78
C ALA A 1241 25.83 6.55 -20.48
N THR A 1242 25.60 7.50 -19.58
CA THR A 1242 24.86 7.31 -18.33
C THR A 1242 23.39 7.12 -18.64
N TYR A 1243 22.85 5.96 -18.23
CA TYR A 1243 21.43 5.70 -18.09
C TYR A 1243 21.19 4.93 -16.80
#